data_AF-A0A5A8DXI0-F1
#
_entry.id   AF-A0A5A8DXI0-F1
#
_cell.length_a   1.000
_cell.length_b   1.000
_cell.length_c   1.000
_cell.angle_alpha   90.00
_cell.angle_beta   90.00
_cell.angle_gamma   90.00
#
_symmetry.space_group_name_H-M   'P 1'
#
loop_
_entity.id
_entity.type
_entity.pdbx_description
1 polymer ?
#
loop_
_entity_poly.entity_id
_entity_poly.type
_entity_poly.pdbx_seq_one_letter_code
_entity_poly.pdbx_strand_id
1 'polypeptide(L)'
;MPWTQRDALVAAAACAAVAAGVALWWRSRGAVATKPSSGAAEASRRRRKAPPLPDWVSAPGGPDPPALPEDVTATLKAKYGIDARRGFLPPEDPLVRSAIPAMAPLEDAIAALTDMLHHSDPADTRLAIDQASEAAAEAGVEEALRDPSIGQPEARRALHVAAHLANAFVWCGGADDVATRLPNGLARALIAAGEAVGTHPALSHCSSVLVNWRRSAAIPDAAAAQTATHTAQPAAPDAAAAADGGASGAAVSAASDCPDEEPLRAKDLTMLNGFLNTPDEAWFFLITVELEWAGRCLPGQLLAILRNASALANALSAKGVATSAASRGAAADDGGSAVTPTELVRDSALRLRAVARALYQMTTTLGRMNEGCSPDAFYTSVRPFLAGSSANPALPGGLIYGDADGLDASGKPVTRQYFGGSAAQSSLVQSVDAALGIAHSGSGREFLDTMRDAYMPGLHGQFVRDLAASPFSVSDAVSLALAAASSSKSSGADAVDEAAAKELSEAFAAAVSALDGFRAGHMGIVSEYILEPQSRLRKAAAEAEAATVAAPAAPAAAGGEGAAAASSADAVAASPGAAPPAEAGTTTISTPARAKRAGAGSSLSNTSGGKGTGGTDIVTFLMPLREATRAVLDVIRW
;
A
#
# COMPACT_ATOMS: atom_id res chain seq x y z
N MET A 1 -22.05 -11.28 36.48
CA MET A 1 -23.50 -11.31 36.75
C MET A 1 -24.23 -10.87 35.49
N PRO A 2 -25.46 -11.35 35.20
CA PRO A 2 -26.28 -10.79 34.13
C PRO A 2 -26.71 -9.36 34.49
N TRP A 3 -26.72 -8.46 33.51
CA TRP A 3 -27.31 -7.12 33.67
C TRP A 3 -28.83 -7.21 33.81
N THR A 4 -29.42 -6.33 34.63
CA THR A 4 -30.86 -6.31 34.85
C THR A 4 -31.55 -5.24 34.01
N GLN A 5 -32.87 -5.39 33.82
CA GLN A 5 -33.68 -4.43 33.07
C GLN A 5 -33.72 -3.02 33.70
N ARG A 6 -33.34 -2.87 34.98
CA ARG A 6 -33.15 -1.57 35.63
C ARG A 6 -31.90 -0.85 35.15
N ASP A 7 -30.81 -1.58 34.90
CA ASP A 7 -29.52 -1.00 34.52
C ASP A 7 -29.61 -0.37 33.11
N ALA A 8 -30.35 -1.01 32.21
CA ALA A 8 -30.69 -0.47 30.89
C ALA A 8 -31.54 0.82 30.97
N LEU A 9 -32.49 0.90 31.91
CA LEU A 9 -33.31 2.10 32.11
C LEU A 9 -32.51 3.27 32.71
N VAL A 10 -31.56 2.99 33.62
CA VAL A 10 -30.64 4.01 34.15
C VAL A 10 -29.69 4.51 33.06
N ALA A 11 -29.16 3.63 32.21
CA ALA A 11 -28.34 4.02 31.06
C ALA A 11 -29.12 4.88 30.05
N ALA A 12 -30.37 4.49 29.73
CA ALA A 12 -31.24 5.27 28.85
C ALA A 12 -31.56 6.66 29.43
N ALA A 13 -31.83 6.75 30.74
CA ALA A 13 -32.04 8.03 31.43
C ALA A 13 -30.78 8.92 31.44
N ALA A 14 -29.59 8.33 31.61
CA ALA A 14 -28.32 9.05 31.52
C ALA A 14 -28.08 9.62 30.10
N CYS A 15 -28.30 8.83 29.05
CA CYS A 15 -28.21 9.31 27.66
C CYS A 15 -29.22 10.42 27.36
N ALA A 16 -30.46 10.32 27.86
CA ALA A 16 -31.47 11.36 27.72
C ALA A 16 -31.08 12.65 28.47
N ALA A 17 -30.48 12.55 29.66
CA ALA A 17 -30.00 13.69 30.42
C ALA A 17 -28.80 14.39 29.73
N VAL A 18 -27.88 13.63 29.13
CA VAL A 18 -26.78 14.18 28.31
C VAL A 18 -27.33 14.90 27.07
N ALA A 19 -28.28 14.29 26.35
CA ALA A 19 -28.91 14.93 25.18
C ALA A 19 -29.65 16.23 25.55
N ALA A 20 -30.39 16.23 26.67
CA ALA A 20 -31.04 17.44 27.19
C ALA A 20 -30.02 18.51 27.62
N GLY A 21 -28.91 18.11 28.25
CA GLY A 21 -27.81 19.00 28.61
C GLY A 21 -27.17 19.68 27.39
N VAL A 22 -26.89 18.92 26.33
CA VAL A 22 -26.37 19.47 25.06
C VAL A 22 -27.39 20.41 24.39
N ALA A 23 -28.69 20.10 24.45
CA ALA A 23 -29.74 20.96 23.93
C ALA A 23 -29.89 22.28 24.71
N LEU A 24 -29.75 22.27 26.04
CA LEU A 24 -29.72 23.50 26.86
C LEU A 24 -28.41 24.29 26.65
N TRP A 25 -27.28 23.62 26.46
CA TRP A 25 -26.00 24.25 26.14
C TRP A 25 -26.05 25.00 24.80
N TRP A 26 -26.68 24.41 23.78
CA TRP A 26 -26.96 25.11 22.51
C TRP A 26 -27.94 26.27 22.67
N ARG A 27 -29.04 26.10 23.44
CA ARG A 27 -30.06 27.16 23.63
C ARG A 27 -29.59 28.33 24.50
N SER A 28 -28.59 28.13 25.37
CA SER A 28 -28.04 29.19 26.23
C SER A 28 -26.98 30.06 25.54
N ARG A 29 -26.46 29.65 24.37
CA ARG A 29 -25.60 30.49 23.51
C ARG A 29 -26.39 31.14 22.38
N GLY A 30 -27.30 32.04 22.76
CA GLY A 30 -27.86 33.04 21.84
C GLY A 30 -26.74 33.86 21.18
N ALA A 31 -26.95 34.25 19.93
CA ALA A 31 -25.88 34.77 19.07
C ALA A 31 -25.28 36.10 19.56
N VAL A 32 -24.07 36.05 20.13
CA VAL A 32 -23.17 37.20 20.22
C VAL A 32 -22.14 37.07 19.11
N ALA A 33 -22.31 37.82 18.03
CA ALA A 33 -21.36 37.88 16.92
C ALA A 33 -20.13 38.71 17.33
N THR A 34 -19.23 38.11 18.11
CA THR A 34 -17.88 38.65 18.29
C THR A 34 -17.17 38.64 16.94
N LYS A 35 -16.90 39.82 16.39
CA LYS A 35 -15.98 39.95 15.25
C LYS A 35 -14.66 39.27 15.63
N PRO A 36 -14.08 38.40 14.77
CA PRO A 36 -12.75 37.86 15.04
C PRO A 36 -11.76 39.02 15.17
N SER A 37 -10.85 38.94 16.14
CA SER A 37 -9.71 39.85 16.20
C SER A 37 -8.89 39.69 14.90
N SER A 38 -8.48 40.81 14.30
CA SER A 38 -7.93 40.84 12.94
C SER A 38 -6.77 39.86 12.73
N GLY A 39 -5.88 39.73 13.72
CA GLY A 39 -4.73 38.81 13.66
C GLY A 39 -5.09 37.33 13.49
N ALA A 40 -6.23 36.86 14.01
CA ALA A 40 -6.60 35.42 13.92
C ALA A 40 -7.02 35.01 12.50
N ALA A 41 -7.74 35.89 11.79
CA ALA A 41 -8.11 35.68 10.40
C ALA A 41 -6.92 35.90 9.44
N GLU A 42 -5.98 36.76 9.81
CA GLU A 42 -4.80 37.09 9.00
C GLU A 42 -3.72 36.01 9.05
N ALA A 43 -3.53 35.34 10.21
CA ALA A 43 -2.61 34.21 10.34
C ALA A 43 -2.92 33.07 9.34
N SER A 44 -4.19 32.78 9.09
CA SER A 44 -4.61 31.73 8.13
C SER A 44 -4.34 32.11 6.66
N ARG A 45 -4.10 33.40 6.36
CA ARG A 45 -3.96 33.93 4.99
C ARG A 45 -2.53 34.00 4.44
N ARG A 46 -1.50 33.68 5.23
CA ARG A 46 -0.07 33.71 4.82
C ARG A 46 0.60 32.33 4.79
N ARG A 47 -0.16 31.27 4.49
CA ARG A 47 0.40 29.92 4.27
C ARG A 47 1.43 29.96 3.13
N ARG A 48 2.70 29.62 3.43
CA ARG A 48 3.79 29.67 2.45
C ARG A 48 3.59 28.61 1.37
N LYS A 49 3.88 28.95 0.12
CA LYS A 49 4.15 27.95 -0.93
C LYS A 49 5.50 27.30 -0.58
N ALA A 50 5.63 25.99 -0.74
CA ALA A 50 6.93 25.32 -0.62
C ALA A 50 7.93 25.99 -1.58
N PRO A 51 9.19 26.22 -1.17
CA PRO A 51 10.21 26.78 -2.04
C PRO A 51 10.47 25.88 -3.27
N PRO A 52 11.02 26.42 -4.37
CA PRO A 52 11.45 25.59 -5.49
C PRO A 52 12.52 24.59 -5.03
N LEU A 53 12.52 23.39 -5.61
CA LEU A 53 13.56 22.41 -5.36
C LEU A 53 14.92 22.94 -5.85
N PRO A 54 15.99 22.88 -5.04
CA PRO A 54 17.35 23.16 -5.50
C PRO A 54 17.81 22.16 -6.57
N ASP A 55 18.63 22.62 -7.52
CA ASP A 55 19.10 21.81 -8.65
C ASP A 55 19.84 20.53 -8.23
N TRP A 56 20.50 20.51 -7.06
CA TRP A 56 21.16 19.32 -6.53
C TRP A 56 20.19 18.19 -6.14
N VAL A 57 18.90 18.50 -5.92
CA VAL A 57 17.86 17.49 -5.65
C VAL A 57 17.54 16.72 -6.93
N SER A 58 17.36 17.43 -8.03
CA SER A 58 16.97 16.89 -9.34
C SER A 58 18.15 16.44 -10.21
N ALA A 59 19.39 16.79 -9.84
CA ALA A 59 20.59 16.45 -10.59
C ALA A 59 20.74 14.91 -10.80
N PRO A 60 20.82 14.45 -12.07
CA PRO A 60 21.15 13.06 -12.37
C PRO A 60 22.60 12.76 -11.95
N GLY A 61 22.87 11.54 -11.48
CA GLY A 61 24.23 11.13 -11.07
C GLY A 61 24.81 11.85 -9.86
N GLY A 62 24.05 12.71 -9.16
CA GLY A 62 24.46 13.27 -7.87
C GLY A 62 24.68 12.18 -6.80
N PRO A 63 25.35 12.51 -5.67
CA PRO A 63 26.00 11.55 -4.77
C PRO A 63 25.04 10.57 -4.10
N ASP A 64 25.56 9.38 -3.83
CA ASP A 64 24.89 8.31 -3.09
C ASP A 64 24.53 8.71 -1.65
N PRO A 65 23.53 8.05 -1.03
CA PRO A 65 23.20 8.26 0.37
C PRO A 65 24.41 7.99 1.28
N PRO A 66 24.70 8.85 2.28
CA PRO A 66 25.79 8.61 3.23
C PRO A 66 25.65 7.23 3.90
N ALA A 67 26.76 6.50 4.04
CA ALA A 67 26.77 5.20 4.70
C ALA A 67 26.07 5.24 6.07
N LEU A 68 25.32 4.20 6.39
CA LEU A 68 24.65 4.08 7.68
C LEU A 68 25.66 3.63 8.74
N PRO A 69 25.68 4.26 9.93
CA PRO A 69 26.44 3.75 11.07
C PRO A 69 26.10 2.28 11.38
N GLU A 70 27.06 1.53 11.93
CA GLU A 70 26.89 0.10 12.21
C GLU A 70 25.76 -0.15 13.24
N ASP A 71 25.66 0.71 14.26
CA ASP A 71 24.58 0.67 15.25
C ASP A 71 23.20 0.95 14.64
N VAL A 72 23.13 1.79 13.59
CA VAL A 72 21.89 2.07 12.84
C VAL A 72 21.51 0.83 12.02
N THR A 73 22.47 0.30 11.25
CA THR A 73 22.32 -0.91 10.43
C THR A 73 21.89 -2.12 11.26
N ALA A 74 22.55 -2.36 12.40
CA ALA A 74 22.21 -3.43 13.34
C ALA A 74 20.81 -3.23 13.95
N THR A 75 20.42 -1.99 14.26
CA THR A 75 19.07 -1.71 14.80
C THR A 75 17.98 -1.96 13.77
N LEU A 76 18.15 -1.50 12.52
CA LEU A 76 17.19 -1.72 11.43
C LEU A 76 16.90 -3.22 11.25
N LYS A 77 17.96 -4.03 11.14
CA LYS A 77 17.86 -5.47 10.96
C LYS A 77 17.29 -6.17 12.20
N ALA A 78 17.91 -6.00 13.37
CA ALA A 78 17.62 -6.81 14.55
C ALA A 78 16.33 -6.43 15.28
N LYS A 79 15.91 -5.16 15.24
CA LYS A 79 14.69 -4.69 15.92
C LYS A 79 13.49 -4.60 14.98
N TYR A 80 13.70 -4.27 13.70
CA TYR A 80 12.60 -3.93 12.79
C TYR A 80 12.51 -4.82 11.53
N GLY A 81 13.47 -5.72 11.29
CA GLY A 81 13.49 -6.56 10.09
C GLY A 81 13.75 -5.79 8.78
N ILE A 82 14.18 -4.53 8.87
CA ILE A 82 14.43 -3.62 7.74
C ILE A 82 15.84 -3.89 7.21
N ASP A 83 15.98 -4.10 5.90
CA ASP A 83 17.29 -4.26 5.27
C ASP A 83 17.94 -2.89 4.99
N ALA A 84 19.24 -2.77 5.25
CA ALA A 84 19.96 -1.50 5.11
C ALA A 84 20.17 -1.06 3.65
N ARG A 85 20.09 -1.99 2.69
CA ARG A 85 20.21 -1.73 1.25
C ARG A 85 18.84 -1.56 0.60
N ARG A 86 17.88 -2.41 0.97
CA ARG A 86 16.54 -2.52 0.35
C ARG A 86 15.40 -1.81 1.10
N GLY A 87 15.61 -1.37 2.33
CA GLY A 87 14.59 -0.71 3.15
C GLY A 87 13.48 -1.68 3.57
N PHE A 88 12.23 -1.35 3.23
CA PHE A 88 11.05 -2.17 3.55
C PHE A 88 10.80 -3.32 2.56
N LEU A 89 11.53 -3.38 1.45
CA LEU A 89 11.50 -4.52 0.53
C LEU A 89 12.20 -5.74 1.16
N PRO A 90 11.81 -6.98 0.82
CA PRO A 90 12.44 -8.20 1.34
C PRO A 90 13.96 -8.23 1.09
N PRO A 91 14.79 -8.72 2.05
CA PRO A 91 16.24 -8.80 1.88
C PRO A 91 16.68 -9.76 0.77
N GLU A 92 15.92 -10.84 0.56
CA GLU A 92 16.04 -11.75 -0.59
C GLU A 92 15.05 -11.38 -1.71
N ASP A 93 15.28 -11.81 -2.95
CA ASP A 93 14.24 -11.71 -3.99
C ASP A 93 13.05 -12.65 -3.65
N PRO A 94 11.79 -12.29 -3.96
CA PRO A 94 10.62 -13.06 -3.54
C PRO A 94 10.57 -14.50 -4.08
N LEU A 95 9.99 -15.42 -3.29
CA LEU A 95 9.76 -16.79 -3.73
C LEU A 95 8.73 -16.83 -4.87
N VAL A 96 9.09 -17.50 -5.96
CA VAL A 96 8.19 -17.75 -7.10
C VAL A 96 7.10 -18.76 -6.75
N ARG A 97 7.39 -19.70 -5.85
CA ARG A 97 6.48 -20.73 -5.31
C ARG A 97 6.99 -21.14 -3.92
N SER A 98 6.07 -21.44 -3.01
CA SER A 98 6.35 -21.98 -1.67
C SER A 98 6.93 -23.39 -1.74
N ALA A 99 7.88 -23.71 -0.84
CA ALA A 99 8.40 -25.06 -0.65
C ALA A 99 7.57 -25.90 0.34
N ILE A 100 6.56 -25.32 1.01
CA ILE A 100 5.68 -26.02 1.94
C ILE A 100 4.76 -26.97 1.15
N PRO A 101 4.80 -28.31 1.35
CA PRO A 101 4.01 -29.24 0.53
C PRO A 101 2.50 -28.99 0.61
N ALA A 102 2.00 -28.57 1.76
CA ALA A 102 0.58 -28.25 1.98
C ALA A 102 0.11 -26.98 1.24
N MET A 103 1.03 -26.10 0.83
CA MET A 103 0.69 -24.94 -0.02
C MET A 103 0.49 -25.32 -1.49
N ALA A 104 0.89 -26.52 -1.93
CA ALA A 104 0.90 -26.88 -3.34
C ALA A 104 -0.47 -26.72 -4.06
N PRO A 105 -1.62 -27.12 -3.49
CA PRO A 105 -2.92 -26.93 -4.14
C PRO A 105 -3.26 -25.45 -4.37
N LEU A 106 -2.93 -24.56 -3.42
CA LEU A 106 -3.13 -23.12 -3.55
C LEU A 106 -2.15 -22.50 -4.56
N GLU A 107 -0.91 -22.98 -4.61
CA GLU A 107 0.10 -22.56 -5.60
C GLU A 107 -0.29 -22.95 -7.03
N ASP A 108 -0.92 -24.12 -7.23
CA ASP A 108 -1.44 -24.53 -8.53
C ASP A 108 -2.72 -23.75 -8.89
N ALA A 109 -3.60 -23.45 -7.92
CA ALA A 109 -4.78 -22.62 -8.15
C ALA A 109 -4.44 -21.17 -8.54
N ILE A 110 -3.42 -20.55 -7.92
CA ILE A 110 -3.01 -19.19 -8.31
C ILE A 110 -2.24 -19.16 -9.64
N ALA A 111 -1.57 -20.25 -10.00
CA ALA A 111 -0.95 -20.39 -11.33
C ALA A 111 -2.02 -20.46 -12.45
N ALA A 112 -3.16 -21.10 -12.19
CA ALA A 112 -4.29 -21.16 -13.12
C ALA A 112 -5.23 -19.94 -13.09
N LEU A 113 -5.06 -19.02 -12.12
CA LEU A 113 -6.06 -18.00 -11.79
C LEU A 113 -6.44 -17.07 -12.94
N THR A 114 -5.45 -16.57 -13.69
CA THR A 114 -5.70 -15.69 -14.84
C THR A 114 -6.47 -16.39 -15.96
N ASP A 115 -6.22 -17.68 -16.20
CA ASP A 115 -6.94 -18.43 -17.22
C ASP A 115 -8.38 -18.73 -16.79
N MET A 116 -8.62 -18.99 -15.51
CA MET A 116 -9.98 -19.12 -14.96
C MET A 116 -10.75 -17.80 -15.09
N LEU A 117 -10.17 -16.66 -14.66
CA LEU A 117 -10.83 -15.36 -14.70
C LEU A 117 -11.13 -14.84 -16.12
N HIS A 118 -10.46 -15.35 -17.16
CA HIS A 118 -10.76 -15.02 -18.55
C HIS A 118 -11.75 -15.96 -19.25
N HIS A 119 -11.82 -17.24 -18.85
CA HIS A 119 -12.50 -18.28 -19.65
C HIS A 119 -13.60 -19.05 -18.91
N SER A 120 -13.64 -19.01 -17.58
CA SER A 120 -14.62 -19.69 -16.73
C SER A 120 -15.74 -18.76 -16.28
N ASP A 121 -16.87 -19.34 -15.85
CA ASP A 121 -17.89 -18.60 -15.10
C ASP A 121 -17.36 -18.25 -13.69
N PRO A 122 -17.80 -17.14 -13.06
CA PRO A 122 -17.54 -16.86 -11.64
C PRO A 122 -17.87 -18.02 -10.70
N ALA A 123 -18.90 -18.83 -10.99
CA ALA A 123 -19.24 -20.01 -10.21
C ALA A 123 -18.18 -21.12 -10.31
N ASP A 124 -17.71 -21.43 -11.52
CA ASP A 124 -16.66 -22.43 -11.76
C ASP A 124 -15.31 -21.97 -11.17
N THR A 125 -14.99 -20.68 -11.30
CA THR A 125 -13.79 -20.07 -10.72
C THR A 125 -13.80 -20.20 -9.20
N ARG A 126 -14.93 -19.92 -8.54
CA ARG A 126 -15.08 -20.10 -7.09
C ARG A 126 -14.95 -21.57 -6.69
N LEU A 127 -15.58 -22.48 -7.42
CA LEU A 127 -15.52 -23.92 -7.15
C LEU A 127 -14.08 -24.47 -7.22
N ALA A 128 -13.29 -24.05 -8.20
CA ALA A 128 -11.89 -24.46 -8.33
C ALA A 128 -11.02 -23.93 -7.16
N ILE A 129 -11.22 -22.68 -6.76
CA ILE A 129 -10.53 -22.07 -5.61
C ILE A 129 -10.93 -22.75 -4.28
N ASP A 130 -12.22 -23.06 -4.11
CA ASP A 130 -12.77 -23.77 -2.95
C ASP A 130 -12.13 -25.17 -2.81
N GLN A 131 -12.19 -25.98 -3.87
CA GLN A 131 -11.57 -27.31 -3.95
C GLN A 131 -10.08 -27.30 -3.65
N ALA A 132 -9.33 -26.35 -4.22
CA ALA A 132 -7.90 -26.19 -3.93
C ALA A 132 -7.64 -25.82 -2.46
N SER A 133 -8.54 -25.06 -1.84
CA SER A 133 -8.39 -24.62 -0.46
C SER A 133 -8.71 -25.69 0.57
N GLU A 134 -9.72 -26.54 0.32
CA GLU A 134 -10.01 -27.70 1.15
C GLU A 134 -8.93 -28.79 0.97
N ALA A 135 -8.41 -29.00 -0.25
CA ALA A 135 -7.26 -29.89 -0.47
C ALA A 135 -5.97 -29.43 0.25
N ALA A 136 -5.75 -28.12 0.40
CA ALA A 136 -4.67 -27.57 1.20
C ALA A 136 -4.93 -27.74 2.72
N ALA A 137 -6.19 -27.60 3.15
CA ALA A 137 -6.59 -27.87 4.54
C ALA A 137 -6.40 -29.36 4.91
N GLU A 138 -6.81 -30.29 4.06
CA GLU A 138 -6.54 -31.74 4.22
C GLU A 138 -5.04 -32.06 4.26
N ALA A 139 -4.21 -31.27 3.58
CA ALA A 139 -2.75 -31.38 3.61
C ALA A 139 -2.07 -30.74 4.84
N GLY A 140 -2.83 -30.12 5.76
CA GLY A 140 -2.30 -29.50 6.98
C GLY A 140 -1.66 -28.11 6.78
N VAL A 141 -2.18 -27.32 5.82
CA VAL A 141 -1.63 -25.98 5.53
C VAL A 141 -1.77 -25.01 6.72
N GLU A 142 -2.82 -25.17 7.55
CA GLU A 142 -3.07 -24.31 8.70
C GLU A 142 -2.04 -24.55 9.83
N GLU A 143 -1.68 -25.81 10.08
CA GLU A 143 -0.61 -26.20 11.01
C GLU A 143 0.76 -25.78 10.48
N ALA A 144 1.05 -26.05 9.20
CA ALA A 144 2.33 -25.72 8.58
C ALA A 144 2.61 -24.21 8.57
N LEU A 145 1.58 -23.37 8.38
CA LEU A 145 1.72 -21.91 8.40
C LEU A 145 1.80 -21.31 9.81
N ARG A 146 1.52 -22.10 10.88
CA ARG A 146 1.72 -21.67 12.27
C ARG A 146 2.95 -22.27 12.94
N ASP A 147 3.75 -23.06 12.23
CA ASP A 147 5.05 -23.51 12.73
C ASP A 147 6.01 -22.28 12.81
N PRO A 148 6.54 -21.93 14.00
CA PRO A 148 7.39 -20.76 14.17
C PRO A 148 8.78 -20.88 13.51
N SER A 149 9.09 -22.04 12.91
CA SER A 149 10.31 -22.25 12.12
C SER A 149 10.20 -21.83 10.65
N ILE A 150 8.99 -21.53 10.14
CA ILE A 150 8.86 -21.08 8.74
C ILE A 150 9.56 -19.74 8.52
N GLY A 151 10.33 -19.67 7.43
CA GLY A 151 11.00 -18.43 7.04
C GLY A 151 10.01 -17.35 6.63
N GLN A 152 10.35 -16.09 6.92
CA GLN A 152 9.58 -14.94 6.42
C GLN A 152 9.33 -14.94 4.89
N PRO A 153 10.23 -15.44 4.01
CA PRO A 153 9.92 -15.61 2.59
C PRO A 153 8.73 -16.55 2.33
N GLU A 154 8.62 -17.67 3.06
CA GLU A 154 7.50 -18.63 2.94
C GLU A 154 6.20 -18.02 3.47
N ALA A 155 6.21 -17.43 4.67
CA ALA A 155 5.04 -16.77 5.25
C ALA A 155 4.47 -15.67 4.32
N ARG A 156 5.36 -14.87 3.70
CA ARG A 156 4.97 -13.82 2.75
C ARG A 156 4.45 -14.39 1.43
N ARG A 157 5.02 -15.49 0.91
CA ARG A 157 4.49 -16.18 -0.28
C ARG A 157 3.11 -16.76 0.01
N ALA A 158 2.94 -17.44 1.13
CA ALA A 158 1.63 -17.96 1.54
C ALA A 158 0.57 -16.86 1.66
N LEU A 159 0.91 -15.73 2.28
CA LEU A 159 0.00 -14.59 2.39
C LEU A 159 -0.33 -13.98 1.01
N HIS A 160 0.67 -13.84 0.14
CA HIS A 160 0.45 -13.43 -1.25
C HIS A 160 -0.54 -14.35 -1.96
N VAL A 161 -0.31 -15.67 -1.92
CA VAL A 161 -1.14 -16.67 -2.61
C VAL A 161 -2.57 -16.67 -2.07
N ALA A 162 -2.74 -16.83 -0.76
CA ALA A 162 -4.06 -16.90 -0.13
C ALA A 162 -4.86 -15.59 -0.30
N ALA A 163 -4.20 -14.43 -0.25
CA ALA A 163 -4.88 -13.14 -0.39
C ALA A 163 -5.33 -12.85 -1.84
N HIS A 164 -4.54 -13.23 -2.86
CA HIS A 164 -4.99 -13.09 -4.25
C HIS A 164 -6.15 -14.05 -4.56
N LEU A 165 -6.07 -15.30 -4.12
CA LEU A 165 -7.17 -16.26 -4.28
C LEU A 165 -8.46 -15.81 -3.57
N ALA A 166 -8.36 -15.28 -2.35
CA ALA A 166 -9.52 -14.75 -1.62
C ALA A 166 -10.13 -13.52 -2.30
N ASN A 167 -9.32 -12.55 -2.74
CA ASN A 167 -9.84 -11.39 -3.46
C ASN A 167 -10.43 -11.76 -4.83
N ALA A 168 -9.87 -12.74 -5.54
CA ALA A 168 -10.47 -13.25 -6.76
C ALA A 168 -11.80 -13.96 -6.51
N PHE A 169 -11.87 -14.86 -5.51
CA PHE A 169 -13.09 -15.57 -5.12
C PHE A 169 -14.25 -14.60 -4.80
N VAL A 170 -13.94 -13.51 -4.09
CA VAL A 170 -14.92 -12.46 -3.75
C VAL A 170 -15.37 -11.70 -4.99
N TRP A 171 -14.43 -11.20 -5.80
CA TRP A 171 -14.71 -10.19 -6.84
C TRP A 171 -14.88 -10.71 -8.28
N CYS A 172 -14.70 -12.01 -8.55
CA CYS A 172 -14.77 -12.56 -9.92
C CYS A 172 -16.11 -12.35 -10.65
N GLY A 173 -17.24 -12.29 -9.92
CA GLY A 173 -18.56 -11.97 -10.48
C GLY A 173 -18.82 -10.47 -10.69
N GLY A 174 -17.87 -9.61 -10.33
CA GLY A 174 -18.02 -8.15 -10.38
C GLY A 174 -18.96 -7.61 -9.31
N ALA A 175 -19.47 -6.39 -9.52
CA ALA A 175 -20.22 -5.66 -8.49
C ALA A 175 -21.63 -6.24 -8.21
N ASP A 176 -22.19 -7.01 -9.14
CA ASP A 176 -23.54 -7.57 -9.07
C ASP A 176 -23.58 -9.02 -8.53
N ASP A 177 -22.43 -9.71 -8.50
CA ASP A 177 -22.25 -11.07 -7.98
C ASP A 177 -20.98 -11.16 -7.11
N VAL A 178 -21.09 -10.77 -5.84
CA VAL A 178 -19.99 -10.70 -4.87
C VAL A 178 -20.16 -11.80 -3.81
N ALA A 179 -19.13 -12.61 -3.59
CA ALA A 179 -19.19 -13.63 -2.55
C ALA A 179 -19.06 -13.01 -1.14
N THR A 180 -20.05 -13.25 -0.28
CA THR A 180 -20.13 -12.71 1.08
C THR A 180 -19.43 -13.58 2.14
N ARG A 181 -18.93 -14.75 1.75
CA ARG A 181 -18.25 -15.73 2.60
C ARG A 181 -17.12 -16.41 1.83
N LEU A 182 -15.95 -16.54 2.46
CA LEU A 182 -14.84 -17.36 1.95
C LEU A 182 -15.05 -18.85 2.27
N PRO A 183 -14.47 -19.78 1.48
CA PRO A 183 -14.29 -21.18 1.86
C PRO A 183 -13.61 -21.34 3.23
N ASN A 184 -13.83 -22.47 3.91
CA ASN A 184 -13.27 -22.68 5.24
C ASN A 184 -11.75 -22.85 5.16
N GLY A 185 -11.25 -23.73 4.27
CA GLY A 185 -9.82 -23.91 4.01
C GLY A 185 -9.12 -22.61 3.62
N LEU A 186 -9.70 -21.83 2.69
CA LEU A 186 -9.11 -20.56 2.24
C LEU A 186 -9.07 -19.50 3.35
N ALA A 187 -10.13 -19.38 4.16
CA ALA A 187 -10.16 -18.46 5.28
C ALA A 187 -9.10 -18.80 6.33
N ARG A 188 -8.94 -20.08 6.66
CA ARG A 188 -7.96 -20.58 7.64
C ARG A 188 -6.52 -20.38 7.15
N ALA A 189 -6.22 -20.75 5.91
CA ALA A 189 -4.91 -20.52 5.29
C ALA A 189 -4.54 -19.02 5.24
N LEU A 190 -5.50 -18.16 4.87
CA LEU A 190 -5.30 -16.71 4.84
C LEU A 190 -5.09 -16.13 6.26
N ILE A 191 -5.82 -16.62 7.27
CA ILE A 191 -5.61 -16.25 8.68
C ILE A 191 -4.21 -16.64 9.16
N ALA A 192 -3.81 -17.91 9.00
CA ALA A 192 -2.50 -18.40 9.45
C ALA A 192 -1.34 -17.67 8.74
N ALA A 193 -1.46 -17.40 7.44
CA ALA A 193 -0.46 -16.63 6.70
C ALA A 193 -0.36 -15.16 7.15
N GLY A 194 -1.49 -14.52 7.47
CA GLY A 194 -1.52 -13.18 8.05
C GLY A 194 -0.85 -13.13 9.43
N GLU A 195 -1.15 -14.12 10.28
CA GLU A 195 -0.53 -14.29 11.60
C GLU A 195 0.99 -14.48 11.50
N ALA A 196 1.48 -15.30 10.57
CA ALA A 196 2.92 -15.56 10.36
C ALA A 196 3.70 -14.34 9.80
N VAL A 197 3.06 -13.47 9.02
CA VAL A 197 3.64 -12.19 8.56
C VAL A 197 3.46 -11.06 9.60
N GLY A 198 2.58 -11.26 10.59
CA GLY A 198 2.24 -10.25 11.59
C GLY A 198 1.44 -9.08 11.00
N THR A 199 0.39 -9.39 10.23
CA THR A 199 -0.49 -8.44 9.53
C THR A 199 -1.92 -8.99 9.43
N HIS A 200 -2.89 -8.16 9.08
CA HIS A 200 -4.26 -8.62 8.80
C HIS A 200 -4.30 -9.62 7.63
N PRO A 201 -5.16 -10.64 7.72
CA PRO A 201 -5.30 -11.67 6.69
C PRO A 201 -6.16 -11.16 5.53
N ALA A 202 -5.59 -10.28 4.70
CA ALA A 202 -6.25 -9.60 3.59
C ALA A 202 -5.24 -9.16 2.51
N LEU A 203 -5.72 -8.91 1.28
CA LEU A 203 -4.89 -8.33 0.21
C LEU A 203 -4.47 -6.90 0.56
N SER A 204 -3.17 -6.67 0.64
CA SER A 204 -2.58 -5.38 1.05
C SER A 204 -1.25 -5.13 0.34
N HIS A 205 -0.69 -3.92 0.49
CA HIS A 205 0.60 -3.55 -0.09
C HIS A 205 1.74 -4.55 0.22
N CYS A 206 1.76 -5.15 1.41
CA CYS A 206 2.80 -6.12 1.76
C CYS A 206 2.64 -7.48 1.05
N SER A 207 1.43 -7.84 0.61
CA SER A 207 1.13 -9.10 -0.09
C SER A 207 1.02 -8.95 -1.61
N SER A 208 0.73 -7.75 -2.13
CA SER A 208 0.54 -7.50 -3.57
C SER A 208 1.62 -6.63 -4.24
N VAL A 209 2.43 -5.86 -3.49
CA VAL A 209 3.56 -5.09 -4.04
C VAL A 209 4.89 -5.71 -3.62
N LEU A 210 5.18 -5.73 -2.31
CA LEU A 210 6.53 -6.02 -1.81
C LEU A 210 7.08 -7.40 -2.22
N VAL A 211 6.21 -8.35 -2.55
CA VAL A 211 6.56 -9.74 -2.91
C VAL A 211 6.01 -10.23 -4.26
N ASN A 212 5.29 -9.40 -5.04
CA ASN A 212 4.70 -9.83 -6.32
C ASN A 212 5.62 -9.60 -7.52
N TRP A 213 6.91 -9.92 -7.37
CA TRP A 213 7.90 -9.68 -8.42
C TRP A 213 9.04 -10.71 -8.38
N ARG A 214 9.68 -10.89 -9.53
CA ARG A 214 11.00 -11.50 -9.70
C ARG A 214 11.80 -10.65 -10.69
N ARG A 215 13.12 -10.77 -10.69
CA ARG A 215 13.94 -10.22 -11.79
C ARG A 215 13.57 -10.94 -13.09
N SER A 216 13.46 -10.18 -14.17
CA SER A 216 13.37 -10.74 -15.51
C SER A 216 14.67 -11.49 -15.81
N ALA A 217 14.59 -12.62 -16.51
CA ALA A 217 15.79 -13.29 -17.00
C ALA A 217 16.54 -12.33 -17.93
N ALA A 218 17.80 -12.02 -17.62
CA ALA A 218 18.58 -11.04 -18.36
C ALA A 218 18.61 -11.44 -19.84
N ILE A 219 18.04 -10.60 -20.71
CA ILE A 219 18.21 -10.71 -22.15
C ILE A 219 19.71 -10.49 -22.39
N PRO A 220 20.47 -11.48 -22.92
CA PRO A 220 21.89 -11.28 -23.17
C PRO A 220 22.05 -10.13 -24.14
N ASP A 221 22.82 -9.10 -23.74
CA ASP A 221 22.86 -7.83 -24.47
C ASP A 221 23.20 -8.08 -25.95
N ALA A 222 22.28 -7.70 -26.84
CA ALA A 222 22.36 -8.02 -28.25
C ALA A 222 23.58 -7.36 -28.94
N ALA A 223 24.18 -6.36 -28.30
CA ALA A 223 25.46 -5.77 -28.70
C ALA A 223 26.67 -6.67 -28.41
N ALA A 224 26.64 -7.49 -27.35
CA ALA A 224 27.75 -8.34 -26.94
C ALA A 224 27.91 -9.60 -27.83
N ALA A 225 26.80 -10.09 -28.40
CA ALA A 225 26.77 -11.33 -29.17
C ALA A 225 27.53 -11.28 -30.52
N GLN A 226 27.90 -10.10 -31.02
CA GLN A 226 28.55 -9.94 -32.34
C GLN A 226 30.08 -9.91 -32.29
N THR A 227 30.70 -9.86 -31.11
CA THR A 227 32.17 -9.75 -30.95
C THR A 227 32.85 -11.08 -30.62
N ALA A 228 32.08 -12.14 -30.36
CA ALA A 228 32.57 -13.42 -29.83
C ALA A 228 32.79 -14.53 -30.88
N THR A 229 33.11 -14.18 -32.13
CA THR A 229 33.24 -15.14 -33.25
C THR A 229 34.60 -15.18 -33.95
N HIS A 230 35.66 -14.62 -33.36
CA HIS A 230 37.05 -14.84 -33.82
C HIS A 230 38.08 -14.87 -32.67
N THR A 231 38.29 -16.05 -32.07
CA THR A 231 39.59 -16.71 -31.80
C THR A 231 39.36 -17.98 -30.98
N ALA A 232 39.17 -19.11 -31.64
CA ALA A 232 39.17 -20.43 -31.00
C ALA A 232 40.45 -21.17 -31.36
N GLN A 233 41.36 -21.34 -30.39
CA GLN A 233 42.54 -22.19 -30.52
C GLN A 233 42.79 -22.90 -29.18
N PRO A 234 42.84 -24.23 -29.12
CA PRO A 234 42.82 -24.97 -27.86
C PRO A 234 44.19 -25.09 -27.20
N ALA A 235 44.20 -25.05 -25.86
CA ALA A 235 45.29 -25.53 -25.03
C ALA A 235 44.81 -26.72 -24.19
N ALA A 236 45.68 -27.71 -23.98
CA ALA A 236 45.36 -28.94 -23.25
C ALA A 236 45.43 -28.75 -21.72
N PRO A 237 44.72 -29.56 -20.92
CA PRO A 237 44.84 -29.55 -19.47
C PRO A 237 46.09 -30.31 -19.00
N ASP A 238 46.68 -29.93 -17.85
CA ASP A 238 47.14 -30.93 -16.86
C ASP A 238 47.56 -30.34 -15.49
N ALA A 239 47.72 -31.26 -14.52
CA ALA A 239 48.58 -31.23 -13.34
C ALA A 239 48.38 -30.17 -12.21
N ALA A 240 47.74 -30.67 -11.17
CA ALA A 240 47.64 -30.20 -9.79
C ALA A 240 48.92 -29.70 -9.04
N ALA A 241 48.65 -28.82 -8.06
CA ALA A 241 49.20 -28.78 -6.69
C ALA A 241 50.70 -28.55 -6.41
N ALA A 242 50.97 -27.40 -5.75
CA ALA A 242 51.90 -27.29 -4.63
C ALA A 242 51.50 -26.08 -3.75
N ALA A 243 51.94 -26.06 -2.48
CA ALA A 243 51.78 -24.92 -1.59
C ALA A 243 53.08 -24.63 -0.84
N ASP A 244 53.44 -23.36 -0.71
CA ASP A 244 54.30 -22.86 0.38
C ASP A 244 53.99 -21.37 0.64
N GLY A 245 54.39 -20.85 1.80
CA GLY A 245 54.04 -19.52 2.29
C GLY A 245 55.04 -18.41 1.93
N GLY A 246 54.54 -17.18 1.82
CA GLY A 246 55.36 -15.98 1.65
C GLY A 246 54.61 -14.74 2.14
N ALA A 247 54.98 -14.21 3.31
CA ALA A 247 54.35 -13.02 3.88
C ALA A 247 55.10 -11.75 3.48
N SER A 248 54.42 -10.86 2.74
CA SER A 248 54.86 -9.48 2.51
C SER A 248 53.65 -8.56 2.52
N GLY A 249 53.67 -7.52 3.35
CA GLY A 249 52.49 -6.67 3.59
C GLY A 249 52.13 -5.79 2.39
N ALA A 250 50.83 -5.76 2.07
CA ALA A 250 50.17 -4.69 1.32
C ALA A 250 49.14 -4.03 2.23
N ALA A 251 48.87 -2.73 2.03
CA ALA A 251 47.94 -2.00 2.89
C ALA A 251 46.50 -2.51 2.71
N VAL A 252 45.79 -2.72 3.81
CA VAL A 252 44.36 -3.07 3.78
C VAL A 252 43.57 -1.81 3.43
N SER A 253 43.37 -1.58 2.13
CA SER A 253 42.26 -0.73 1.68
C SER A 253 40.96 -1.43 2.04
N ALA A 254 40.20 -0.87 2.97
CA ALA A 254 38.85 -1.31 3.29
C ALA A 254 37.91 -0.95 2.12
N ALA A 255 37.97 -1.76 1.05
CA ALA A 255 36.96 -1.76 0.00
C ALA A 255 35.64 -2.27 0.58
N SER A 256 34.52 -1.74 0.09
CA SER A 256 33.19 -2.16 0.52
C SER A 256 32.87 -3.52 -0.11
N ASP A 257 33.08 -4.62 0.62
CA ASP A 257 32.70 -5.98 0.22
C ASP A 257 31.17 -6.19 0.28
N CYS A 258 30.45 -5.43 -0.55
CA CYS A 258 29.08 -5.70 -0.94
C CYS A 258 29.00 -5.45 -2.45
N PRO A 259 28.84 -6.49 -3.30
CA PRO A 259 28.71 -6.28 -4.74
C PRO A 259 27.46 -5.44 -5.03
N ASP A 260 27.59 -4.46 -5.92
CA ASP A 260 26.53 -3.50 -6.23
C ASP A 260 25.24 -4.21 -6.63
N GLU A 261 24.23 -4.15 -5.76
CA GLU A 261 22.98 -4.85 -6.01
C GLU A 261 22.20 -4.14 -7.10
N GLU A 262 21.98 -4.84 -8.23
CA GLU A 262 21.36 -4.25 -9.42
C GLU A 262 19.99 -3.63 -9.07
N PRO A 263 19.76 -2.34 -9.39
CA PRO A 263 18.54 -1.64 -9.03
C PRO A 263 17.26 -2.32 -9.51
N LEU A 264 16.27 -2.42 -8.62
CA LEU A 264 14.93 -2.90 -8.98
C LEU A 264 14.18 -1.86 -9.83
N ARG A 265 14.33 -1.93 -11.16
CA ARG A 265 13.63 -1.08 -12.14
C ARG A 265 12.43 -1.82 -12.70
N ALA A 266 11.28 -1.17 -12.87
CA ALA A 266 10.05 -1.85 -13.30
C ALA A 266 10.19 -2.62 -14.63
N LYS A 267 11.00 -2.09 -15.56
CA LYS A 267 11.32 -2.71 -16.86
C LYS A 267 12.15 -4.00 -16.78
N ASP A 268 12.88 -4.19 -15.68
CA ASP A 268 13.82 -5.31 -15.46
C ASP A 268 13.22 -6.38 -14.52
N LEU A 269 11.95 -6.23 -14.17
CA LEU A 269 11.18 -7.15 -13.33
C LEU A 269 10.04 -7.80 -14.12
N THR A 270 9.56 -8.92 -13.58
CA THR A 270 8.36 -9.63 -14.03
C THR A 270 7.45 -9.85 -12.83
N MET A 271 6.14 -9.56 -12.96
CA MET A 271 5.13 -9.86 -11.94
C MET A 271 5.02 -11.38 -11.72
N LEU A 272 4.77 -11.84 -10.49
CA LEU A 272 4.63 -13.28 -10.21
C LEU A 272 3.23 -13.79 -10.55
N ASN A 273 2.20 -13.12 -10.02
CA ASN A 273 0.80 -13.49 -10.19
C ASN A 273 -0.04 -12.21 -10.33
N GLY A 274 -0.96 -12.17 -11.29
CA GLY A 274 -1.95 -11.11 -11.47
C GLY A 274 -3.35 -11.69 -11.54
N PHE A 275 -4.37 -10.84 -11.37
CA PHE A 275 -5.76 -11.24 -11.59
C PHE A 275 -6.02 -11.45 -13.09
N LEU A 276 -5.59 -10.50 -13.92
CA LEU A 276 -5.81 -10.49 -15.37
C LEU A 276 -4.48 -10.56 -16.16
N ASN A 277 -3.34 -10.41 -15.49
CA ASN A 277 -1.99 -10.46 -16.04
C ASN A 277 -1.78 -9.53 -17.26
N THR A 278 -2.47 -8.38 -17.27
CA THR A 278 -2.35 -7.38 -18.32
C THR A 278 -1.07 -6.57 -18.16
N PRO A 279 -0.55 -5.92 -19.23
CA PRO A 279 0.56 -4.97 -19.12
C PRO A 279 0.27 -3.86 -18.10
N ASP A 280 -0.97 -3.34 -18.07
CA ASP A 280 -1.41 -2.32 -17.12
C ASP A 280 -1.36 -2.79 -15.66
N GLU A 281 -1.75 -4.04 -15.40
CA GLU A 281 -1.68 -4.64 -14.06
C GLU A 281 -0.22 -4.84 -13.63
N ALA A 282 0.59 -5.46 -14.48
CA ALA A 282 2.00 -5.69 -14.22
C ALA A 282 2.74 -4.37 -13.98
N TRP A 283 2.50 -3.34 -14.81
CA TRP A 283 3.15 -2.04 -14.64
C TRP A 283 2.76 -1.35 -13.33
N PHE A 284 1.47 -1.38 -12.95
CA PHE A 284 1.00 -0.80 -11.69
C PHE A 284 1.74 -1.37 -10.47
N PHE A 285 1.90 -2.69 -10.39
CA PHE A 285 2.63 -3.31 -9.28
C PHE A 285 4.14 -3.05 -9.38
N LEU A 286 4.76 -3.26 -10.55
CA LEU A 286 6.21 -3.18 -10.73
C LEU A 286 6.77 -1.75 -10.62
N ILE A 287 6.04 -0.72 -11.06
CA ILE A 287 6.44 0.68 -10.85
C ILE A 287 6.35 1.09 -9.37
N THR A 288 5.46 0.44 -8.61
CA THR A 288 5.39 0.63 -7.15
C THR A 288 6.55 -0.07 -6.42
N VAL A 289 7.06 -1.19 -6.95
CA VAL A 289 8.33 -1.80 -6.48
C VAL A 289 9.54 -0.90 -6.77
N GLU A 290 9.63 -0.29 -7.97
CA GLU A 290 10.69 0.70 -8.27
C GLU A 290 10.56 1.96 -7.39
N LEU A 291 9.35 2.32 -6.94
CA LEU A 291 9.10 3.44 -6.03
C LEU A 291 9.59 3.13 -4.60
N GLU A 292 9.29 1.93 -4.07
CA GLU A 292 9.85 1.47 -2.80
C GLU A 292 11.39 1.41 -2.86
N TRP A 293 11.96 0.93 -3.97
CA TRP A 293 13.40 0.94 -4.21
C TRP A 293 14.00 2.36 -4.31
N ALA A 294 13.30 3.32 -4.92
CA ALA A 294 13.73 4.72 -4.97
C ALA A 294 13.82 5.34 -3.56
N GLY A 295 12.94 4.94 -2.64
CA GLY A 295 12.97 5.37 -1.25
C GLY A 295 13.82 4.54 -0.29
N ARG A 296 14.42 3.42 -0.72
CA ARG A 296 15.00 2.37 0.15
C ARG A 296 15.93 2.85 1.28
N CYS A 297 16.66 3.95 1.10
CA CYS A 297 17.55 4.51 2.12
C CYS A 297 16.84 5.29 3.24
N LEU A 298 15.59 5.74 3.03
CA LEU A 298 14.85 6.62 3.93
C LEU A 298 14.81 6.12 5.40
N PRO A 299 14.51 4.84 5.71
CA PRO A 299 14.45 4.37 7.09
C PRO A 299 15.75 4.59 7.86
N GLY A 300 16.90 4.26 7.24
CA GLY A 300 18.20 4.41 7.85
C GLY A 300 18.66 5.86 7.99
N GLN A 301 18.45 6.68 6.95
CA GLN A 301 18.84 8.10 7.02
C GLN A 301 18.01 8.85 8.07
N LEU A 302 16.70 8.59 8.14
CA LEU A 302 15.83 9.20 9.15
C LEU A 302 16.22 8.76 10.57
N LEU A 303 16.42 7.46 10.81
CA LEU A 303 16.84 6.95 12.13
C LEU A 303 18.19 7.55 12.58
N ALA A 304 19.15 7.68 11.67
CA ALA A 304 20.44 8.31 11.95
C ALA A 304 20.30 9.81 12.32
N ILE A 305 19.46 10.58 11.62
CA ILE A 305 19.21 11.99 11.96
C ILE A 305 18.62 12.13 13.38
N LEU A 306 17.69 11.25 13.78
CA LEU A 306 17.10 11.31 15.13
C LEU A 306 18.10 10.89 16.23
N ARG A 307 19.05 10.00 15.92
CA ARG A 307 20.19 9.70 16.80
C ARG A 307 21.14 10.89 16.94
N ASN A 308 21.48 11.55 15.83
CA ASN A 308 22.29 12.76 15.84
C ASN A 308 21.64 13.89 16.65
N ALA A 309 20.32 14.08 16.52
CA ALA A 309 19.56 15.05 17.32
C ALA A 309 19.66 14.78 18.83
N SER A 310 19.55 13.50 19.21
CA SER A 310 19.66 13.05 20.61
C SER A 310 21.09 13.24 21.15
N ALA A 311 22.11 12.90 20.35
CA ALA A 311 23.51 13.12 20.69
C ALA A 311 23.86 14.62 20.80
N LEU A 312 23.33 15.45 19.90
CA LEU A 312 23.46 16.92 19.91
C LEU A 312 22.86 17.52 21.20
N ALA A 313 21.66 17.11 21.59
CA ALA A 313 21.02 17.57 22.82
C ALA A 313 21.82 17.19 24.08
N ASN A 314 22.36 15.97 24.12
CA ASN A 314 23.23 15.51 25.21
C ASN A 314 24.55 16.31 25.27
N ALA A 315 25.21 16.53 24.13
CA ALA A 315 26.47 17.26 24.05
C ALA A 315 26.31 18.76 24.41
N LEU A 316 25.18 19.37 24.06
CA LEU A 316 24.84 20.74 24.46
C LEU A 316 24.53 20.84 25.96
N SER A 317 23.75 19.88 26.49
CA SER A 317 23.44 19.79 27.93
C SER A 317 24.70 19.61 28.78
N ALA A 318 25.62 18.74 28.35
CA ALA A 318 26.91 18.52 29.03
C ALA A 318 27.82 19.77 29.04
N LYS A 319 27.65 20.69 28.08
CA LYS A 319 28.33 22.00 28.02
C LYS A 319 27.56 23.12 28.76
N GLY A 320 26.47 22.81 29.45
CA GLY A 320 25.68 23.78 30.23
C GLY A 320 24.66 24.59 29.42
N VAL A 321 24.42 24.24 28.15
CA VAL A 321 23.35 24.87 27.35
C VAL A 321 22.02 24.25 27.73
N ALA A 322 21.21 24.97 28.50
CA ALA A 322 19.95 24.47 29.07
C ALA A 322 18.84 24.32 28.01
N THR A 323 18.76 23.17 27.35
CA THR A 323 17.65 22.80 26.45
C THR A 323 16.44 22.30 27.24
N SER A 324 15.24 22.84 27.00
CA SER A 324 14.02 22.54 27.76
C SER A 324 13.34 21.21 27.41
N ALA A 325 14.11 20.12 27.26
CA ALA A 325 13.62 18.80 26.87
C ALA A 325 14.56 17.64 27.31
N ALA A 326 14.89 17.53 28.60
CA ALA A 326 15.77 16.45 29.09
C ALA A 326 15.39 15.93 30.48
N SER A 327 14.90 14.67 30.57
CA SER A 327 14.98 13.85 31.80
C SER A 327 14.69 12.35 31.58
N ARG A 328 15.71 11.58 31.16
CA ARG A 328 16.12 10.29 31.79
C ARG A 328 17.21 9.56 30.99
N GLY A 329 18.28 9.17 31.69
CA GLY A 329 19.07 7.97 31.39
C GLY A 329 20.10 8.06 30.27
N ALA A 330 21.38 8.21 30.64
CA ALA A 330 22.52 7.77 29.85
C ALA A 330 23.57 7.16 30.80
N ALA A 331 24.13 6.00 30.43
CA ALA A 331 25.35 5.46 31.02
C ALA A 331 26.56 5.99 30.25
N ALA A 332 27.76 5.86 30.80
CA ALA A 332 28.99 6.42 30.22
C ALA A 332 29.98 5.33 29.80
N ASP A 333 30.46 5.45 28.56
CA ASP A 333 31.58 4.78 27.88
C ASP A 333 31.80 5.57 26.56
N ASP A 334 32.96 5.60 25.91
CA ASP A 334 34.35 5.48 26.37
C ASP A 334 35.27 6.15 25.31
N GLY A 335 36.60 6.09 25.53
CA GLY A 335 37.69 6.02 24.54
C GLY A 335 37.77 6.90 23.26
N GLY A 336 36.70 7.03 22.48
CA GLY A 336 36.70 7.58 21.13
C GLY A 336 36.91 9.10 21.04
N SER A 337 37.36 9.57 19.87
CA SER A 337 37.38 10.99 19.54
C SER A 337 35.95 11.50 19.42
N ALA A 338 35.42 12.07 20.51
CA ALA A 338 34.01 12.43 20.64
C ALA A 338 33.53 13.36 19.50
N VAL A 339 32.59 12.86 18.70
CA VAL A 339 32.02 13.57 17.55
C VAL A 339 31.47 14.93 18.00
N THR A 340 31.95 16.01 17.36
CA THR A 340 31.58 17.36 17.77
C THR A 340 30.12 17.68 17.40
N PRO A 341 29.47 18.63 18.10
CA PRO A 341 28.08 18.96 17.77
C PRO A 341 27.94 19.54 16.35
N THR A 342 28.97 20.23 15.84
CA THR A 342 29.06 20.65 14.43
C THR A 342 29.09 19.46 13.45
N GLU A 343 29.82 18.38 13.75
CA GLU A 343 29.87 17.19 12.90
C GLU A 343 28.53 16.45 12.88
N LEU A 344 27.85 16.32 14.02
CA LEU A 344 26.48 15.77 14.10
C LEU A 344 25.49 16.58 13.24
N VAL A 345 25.62 17.91 13.22
CA VAL A 345 24.78 18.81 12.40
C VAL A 345 25.12 18.66 10.90
N ARG A 346 26.39 18.56 10.53
CA ARG A 346 26.82 18.36 9.12
C ARG A 346 26.43 16.99 8.57
N ASP A 347 26.61 15.91 9.34
CA ASP A 347 26.15 14.57 8.96
C ASP A 347 24.61 14.57 8.78
N SER A 348 23.87 15.16 9.72
CA SER A 348 22.41 15.31 9.58
C SER A 348 21.99 16.09 8.32
N ALA A 349 22.75 17.11 7.92
CA ALA A 349 22.50 17.86 6.69
C ALA A 349 22.75 17.00 5.43
N LEU A 350 23.84 16.21 5.41
CA LEU A 350 24.12 15.26 4.32
C LEU A 350 23.04 14.17 4.21
N ARG A 351 22.56 13.66 5.34
CA ARG A 351 21.47 12.67 5.37
C ARG A 351 20.14 13.26 4.90
N LEU A 352 19.83 14.52 5.25
CA LEU A 352 18.66 15.22 4.69
C LEU A 352 18.78 15.51 3.19
N ARG A 353 19.98 15.75 2.67
CA ARG A 353 20.20 15.81 1.21
C ARG A 353 19.85 14.48 0.54
N ALA A 354 20.24 13.35 1.13
CA ALA A 354 19.84 12.03 0.63
C ALA A 354 18.33 11.79 0.71
N VAL A 355 17.68 12.17 1.82
CA VAL A 355 16.21 12.11 1.98
C VAL A 355 15.48 12.93 0.91
N ALA A 356 15.93 14.16 0.63
CA ALA A 356 15.35 15.01 -0.41
C ALA A 356 15.48 14.39 -1.81
N ARG A 357 16.63 13.80 -2.14
CA ARG A 357 16.85 13.12 -3.43
C ARG A 357 16.01 11.85 -3.56
N ALA A 358 15.89 11.04 -2.51
CA ALA A 358 15.03 9.85 -2.50
C ALA A 358 13.55 10.21 -2.72
N LEU A 359 13.04 11.24 -2.02
CA LEU A 359 11.67 11.75 -2.22
C LEU A 359 11.43 12.29 -3.63
N TYR A 360 12.41 12.97 -4.23
CA TYR A 360 12.35 13.38 -5.63
C TYR A 360 12.34 12.19 -6.58
N GLN A 361 13.22 11.19 -6.37
CA GLN A 361 13.25 9.96 -7.17
C GLN A 361 11.92 9.20 -7.11
N MET A 362 11.35 9.01 -5.90
CA MET A 362 10.00 8.45 -5.71
C MET A 362 8.93 9.24 -6.49
N THR A 363 9.04 10.57 -6.53
CA THR A 363 8.12 11.43 -7.31
C THR A 363 8.28 11.20 -8.81
N THR A 364 9.51 11.10 -9.31
CA THR A 364 9.76 10.81 -10.74
C THR A 364 9.33 9.40 -11.12
N THR A 365 9.51 8.39 -10.27
CA THR A 365 9.03 7.02 -10.50
C THR A 365 7.50 6.96 -10.49
N LEU A 366 6.83 7.64 -9.56
CA LEU A 366 5.37 7.72 -9.53
C LEU A 366 4.79 8.38 -10.78
N GLY A 367 5.48 9.41 -11.30
CA GLY A 367 5.12 10.07 -12.56
C GLY A 367 5.20 9.17 -13.80
N ARG A 368 5.85 8.01 -13.71
CA ARG A 368 5.98 7.01 -14.78
C ARG A 368 4.89 5.94 -14.77
N MET A 369 3.85 6.07 -13.94
CA MET A 369 2.68 5.17 -13.96
C MET A 369 2.07 5.07 -15.37
N ASN A 370 2.01 6.18 -16.10
CA ASN A 370 1.45 6.26 -17.46
C ASN A 370 2.36 5.71 -18.58
N GLU A 371 3.59 5.26 -18.28
CA GLU A 371 4.46 4.60 -19.27
C GLU A 371 3.93 3.21 -19.67
N GLY A 372 3.18 2.54 -18.79
CA GLY A 372 2.68 1.18 -19.01
C GLY A 372 1.35 0.83 -18.34
N CYS A 373 0.74 1.73 -17.55
CA CYS A 373 -0.59 1.54 -16.95
C CYS A 373 -1.54 2.65 -17.40
N SER A 374 -2.66 2.29 -18.03
CA SER A 374 -3.67 3.27 -18.46
C SER A 374 -4.72 3.54 -17.36
N PRO A 375 -5.20 4.80 -17.22
CA PRO A 375 -6.22 5.15 -16.23
C PRO A 375 -7.51 4.32 -16.32
N ASP A 376 -7.94 3.98 -17.53
CA ASP A 376 -9.18 3.23 -17.75
C ASP A 376 -9.02 1.73 -17.45
N ALA A 377 -7.93 1.08 -17.86
CA ALA A 377 -7.67 -0.32 -17.49
C ALA A 377 -7.42 -0.47 -15.98
N PHE A 378 -6.69 0.48 -15.37
CA PHE A 378 -6.55 0.50 -13.91
C PHE A 378 -7.91 0.62 -13.22
N TYR A 379 -8.73 1.62 -13.57
CA TYR A 379 -9.99 1.87 -12.87
C TYR A 379 -11.02 0.76 -13.08
N THR A 380 -11.11 0.20 -14.28
CA THR A 380 -12.17 -0.75 -14.66
C THR A 380 -11.79 -2.23 -14.56
N SER A 381 -10.49 -2.57 -14.62
CA SER A 381 -10.02 -3.97 -14.68
C SER A 381 -9.19 -4.36 -13.45
N VAL A 382 -8.20 -3.55 -13.06
CA VAL A 382 -7.29 -3.88 -11.94
C VAL A 382 -7.88 -3.52 -10.58
N ARG A 383 -8.27 -2.25 -10.42
CA ARG A 383 -8.80 -1.68 -9.17
C ARG A 383 -9.99 -2.43 -8.56
N PRO A 384 -10.89 -3.08 -9.32
CA PRO A 384 -11.98 -3.86 -8.74
C PRO A 384 -11.53 -5.02 -7.84
N PHE A 385 -10.47 -5.75 -8.22
CA PHE A 385 -9.92 -6.85 -7.43
C PHE A 385 -9.13 -6.36 -6.21
N LEU A 386 -8.68 -5.10 -6.20
CA LEU A 386 -7.99 -4.46 -5.06
C LEU A 386 -8.95 -3.99 -3.95
N ALA A 387 -10.27 -4.16 -4.10
CA ALA A 387 -11.25 -3.76 -3.11
C ALA A 387 -11.22 -4.66 -1.85
N GLY A 388 -11.47 -4.05 -0.69
CA GLY A 388 -11.69 -4.76 0.58
C GLY A 388 -13.16 -4.77 0.99
N SER A 389 -13.48 -5.39 2.13
CA SER A 389 -14.84 -5.39 2.70
C SER A 389 -15.17 -4.11 3.47
N SER A 390 -14.17 -3.41 4.04
CA SER A 390 -14.36 -2.22 4.87
C SER A 390 -14.97 -1.06 4.09
N ALA A 391 -16.10 -0.54 4.62
CA ALA A 391 -16.83 0.60 4.10
C ALA A 391 -17.30 0.46 2.62
N ASN A 392 -17.41 -0.78 2.14
CA ASN A 392 -17.75 -1.15 0.77
C ASN A 392 -19.26 -1.35 0.57
N PRO A 393 -19.93 -0.69 -0.40
CA PRO A 393 -21.37 -0.86 -0.63
C PRO A 393 -21.80 -2.27 -1.04
N ALA A 394 -20.92 -3.09 -1.63
CA ALA A 394 -21.23 -4.46 -2.02
C ALA A 394 -21.06 -5.48 -0.87
N LEU A 395 -20.29 -5.12 0.16
CA LEU A 395 -20.11 -5.91 1.39
C LEU A 395 -20.42 -5.05 2.63
N PRO A 396 -21.65 -4.50 2.77
CA PRO A 396 -21.97 -3.55 3.84
C PRO A 396 -21.91 -4.19 5.24
N GLY A 397 -22.12 -5.50 5.33
CA GLY A 397 -21.93 -6.28 6.55
C GLY A 397 -20.47 -6.68 6.82
N GLY A 398 -19.58 -6.60 5.83
CA GLY A 398 -18.24 -7.18 5.87
C GLY A 398 -18.17 -8.53 5.14
N LEU A 399 -17.06 -9.25 5.32
CA LEU A 399 -16.83 -10.57 4.70
C LEU A 399 -16.78 -11.66 5.80
N ILE A 400 -17.44 -12.80 5.58
CA ILE A 400 -17.41 -13.94 6.52
C ILE A 400 -16.17 -14.79 6.22
N TYR A 401 -15.32 -15.03 7.21
CA TYR A 401 -14.08 -15.81 7.08
C TYR A 401 -14.34 -17.29 7.39
N GLY A 402 -14.98 -17.98 6.45
CA GLY A 402 -15.31 -19.40 6.60
C GLY A 402 -16.12 -19.66 7.86
N ASP A 403 -15.68 -20.63 8.65
CA ASP A 403 -16.19 -20.94 10.00
C ASP A 403 -15.31 -20.40 11.13
N ALA A 404 -14.15 -19.80 10.83
CA ALA A 404 -13.09 -19.50 11.79
C ALA A 404 -13.49 -18.52 12.91
N ASP A 405 -14.34 -17.54 12.61
CA ASP A 405 -14.85 -16.57 13.60
C ASP A 405 -16.15 -17.03 14.29
N GLY A 406 -16.73 -18.17 13.88
CA GLY A 406 -17.95 -18.72 14.44
C GLY A 406 -19.20 -17.84 14.26
N LEU A 407 -20.05 -17.82 15.29
CA LEU A 407 -21.31 -17.08 15.33
C LEU A 407 -21.32 -16.05 16.48
N ASP A 408 -21.96 -14.91 16.24
CA ASP A 408 -22.19 -13.88 17.24
C ASP A 408 -23.26 -14.29 18.30
N ALA A 409 -23.46 -13.44 19.30
CA ALA A 409 -24.46 -13.67 20.36
C ALA A 409 -25.92 -13.65 19.87
N SER A 410 -26.18 -13.37 18.59
CA SER A 410 -27.49 -13.47 17.93
C SER A 410 -27.61 -14.71 17.01
N GLY A 411 -26.56 -15.52 16.91
CA GLY A 411 -26.50 -16.71 16.04
C GLY A 411 -26.15 -16.42 14.58
N LYS A 412 -25.63 -15.22 14.27
CA LYS A 412 -25.21 -14.84 12.91
C LYS A 412 -23.70 -15.04 12.70
N PRO A 413 -23.23 -15.40 11.50
CA PRO A 413 -21.79 -15.45 11.22
C PRO A 413 -21.10 -14.11 11.53
N VAL A 414 -19.98 -14.19 12.24
CA VAL A 414 -19.11 -13.03 12.47
C VAL A 414 -18.48 -12.59 11.14
N THR A 415 -18.27 -11.29 10.99
CA THR A 415 -17.77 -10.67 9.75
C THR A 415 -16.54 -9.81 10.03
N ARG A 416 -15.59 -9.82 9.09
CA ARG A 416 -14.39 -8.98 9.13
C ARG A 416 -14.50 -7.81 8.16
N GLN A 417 -14.11 -6.64 8.64
CA GLN A 417 -14.19 -5.34 7.97
C GLN A 417 -12.77 -4.86 7.64
N TYR A 418 -12.23 -5.27 6.49
CA TYR A 418 -10.84 -5.01 6.10
C TYR A 418 -10.74 -4.11 4.87
N PHE A 419 -9.83 -3.14 4.91
CA PHE A 419 -9.56 -2.21 3.83
C PHE A 419 -8.82 -2.92 2.68
N GLY A 420 -9.09 -2.51 1.44
CA GLY A 420 -8.38 -3.03 0.27
C GLY A 420 -6.95 -2.49 0.14
N GLY A 421 -6.23 -2.96 -0.87
CA GLY A 421 -4.84 -2.54 -1.13
C GLY A 421 -4.72 -1.03 -1.35
N SER A 422 -3.81 -0.36 -0.64
CA SER A 422 -3.66 1.10 -0.68
C SER A 422 -2.23 1.55 -0.41
N ALA A 423 -1.77 2.59 -1.10
CA ALA A 423 -0.46 3.21 -0.85
C ALA A 423 -0.27 3.74 0.60
N ALA A 424 -1.35 3.96 1.35
CA ALA A 424 -1.28 4.31 2.78
C ALA A 424 -0.75 3.18 3.70
N GLN A 425 -0.68 1.95 3.16
CA GLN A 425 -0.09 0.76 3.78
C GLN A 425 1.43 0.67 3.56
N SER A 426 2.02 1.55 2.73
CA SER A 426 3.47 1.67 2.60
C SER A 426 4.06 2.26 3.88
N SER A 427 4.95 1.50 4.54
CA SER A 427 5.72 1.95 5.69
C SER A 427 6.68 3.09 5.34
N LEU A 428 7.11 3.16 4.06
CA LEU A 428 8.01 4.17 3.53
C LEU A 428 7.45 5.58 3.71
N VAL A 429 6.24 5.82 3.18
CA VAL A 429 5.62 7.15 3.22
C VAL A 429 5.28 7.58 4.66
N GLN A 430 4.80 6.66 5.51
CA GLN A 430 4.53 6.99 6.91
C GLN A 430 5.80 7.22 7.74
N SER A 431 6.92 6.54 7.44
CA SER A 431 8.19 6.74 8.17
C SER A 431 8.73 8.16 8.02
N VAL A 432 8.55 8.78 6.84
CA VAL A 432 8.93 10.16 6.57
C VAL A 432 8.09 11.12 7.43
N ASP A 433 6.77 10.94 7.47
CA ASP A 433 5.88 11.80 8.26
C ASP A 433 6.16 11.69 9.77
N ALA A 434 6.37 10.46 10.26
CA ALA A 434 6.74 10.18 11.64
C ALA A 434 8.05 10.89 12.04
N ALA A 435 9.12 10.75 11.24
CA ALA A 435 10.41 11.34 11.55
C ALA A 435 10.43 12.88 11.39
N LEU A 436 9.73 13.43 10.38
CA LEU A 436 9.64 14.89 10.19
C LEU A 436 8.76 15.59 11.24
N GLY A 437 7.99 14.85 12.05
CA GLY A 437 7.05 15.42 13.02
C GLY A 437 5.73 15.90 12.41
N ILE A 438 5.32 15.34 11.26
CA ILE A 438 4.07 15.71 10.58
C ILE A 438 2.90 15.10 11.35
N ALA A 439 2.23 15.92 12.17
CA ALA A 439 1.05 15.50 12.91
C ALA A 439 -0.18 15.31 11.98
N HIS A 440 -0.91 14.22 12.18
CA HIS A 440 -2.22 13.96 11.56
C HIS A 440 -3.34 14.13 12.59
N SER A 441 -4.57 14.42 12.14
CA SER A 441 -5.72 14.62 13.02
C SER A 441 -7.01 14.00 12.45
N GLY A 442 -8.00 13.78 13.32
CA GLY A 442 -9.29 13.19 12.99
C GLY A 442 -9.19 11.82 12.32
N SER A 443 -10.15 11.53 11.44
CA SER A 443 -10.23 10.25 10.70
C SER A 443 -9.00 9.94 9.84
N GLY A 444 -8.25 10.96 9.39
CA GLY A 444 -6.99 10.76 8.68
C GLY A 444 -5.90 10.14 9.57
N ARG A 445 -5.87 10.50 10.86
CA ARG A 445 -4.99 9.88 11.86
C ARG A 445 -5.42 8.45 12.17
N GLU A 446 -6.72 8.25 12.43
CA GLU A 446 -7.31 6.94 12.74
C GLU A 446 -7.08 5.93 11.61
N PHE A 447 -7.23 6.36 10.35
CA PHE A 447 -6.93 5.55 9.18
C PHE A 447 -5.45 5.20 9.06
N LEU A 448 -4.53 6.18 9.19
CA LEU A 448 -3.09 5.94 9.08
C LEU A 448 -2.54 5.06 10.21
N ASP A 449 -3.02 5.25 11.44
CA ASP A 449 -2.75 4.36 12.56
C ASP A 449 -3.25 2.94 12.26
N THR A 450 -4.47 2.78 11.76
CA THR A 450 -5.00 1.47 11.34
C THR A 450 -4.13 0.82 10.25
N MET A 451 -3.68 1.58 9.24
CA MET A 451 -2.76 1.03 8.22
C MET A 451 -1.45 0.53 8.83
N ARG A 452 -0.91 1.24 9.82
CA ARG A 452 0.37 0.94 10.49
C ARG A 452 0.29 -0.21 11.49
N ASP A 453 -0.83 -0.32 12.18
CA ASP A 453 -1.03 -1.28 13.26
C ASP A 453 -1.59 -2.61 12.74
N ALA A 454 -2.15 -2.64 11.53
CA ALA A 454 -2.82 -3.82 10.97
C ALA A 454 -2.44 -4.24 9.53
N TYR A 455 -1.86 -3.38 8.68
CA TYR A 455 -1.59 -3.72 7.25
C TYR A 455 -0.11 -3.63 6.86
N MET A 456 0.73 -3.09 7.74
CA MET A 456 2.18 -3.22 7.67
C MET A 456 2.59 -4.48 8.44
N PRO A 457 3.63 -5.22 8.00
CA PRO A 457 4.24 -6.26 8.83
C PRO A 457 4.62 -5.69 10.20
N GLY A 458 4.29 -6.38 11.28
CA GLY A 458 4.25 -5.79 12.63
C GLY A 458 5.51 -5.02 13.07
N LEU A 459 6.69 -5.48 12.66
CA LEU A 459 7.98 -4.83 12.92
C LEU A 459 8.19 -3.54 12.10
N HIS A 460 7.70 -3.47 10.86
CA HIS A 460 7.70 -2.25 10.04
C HIS A 460 6.73 -1.21 10.63
N GLY A 461 5.55 -1.66 11.07
CA GLY A 461 4.60 -0.82 11.80
C GLY A 461 5.21 -0.29 13.10
N GLN A 462 5.96 -1.12 13.83
CA GLN A 462 6.67 -0.72 15.04
C GLN A 462 7.75 0.34 14.76
N PHE A 463 8.53 0.20 13.69
CA PHE A 463 9.51 1.21 13.29
C PHE A 463 8.88 2.60 13.12
N VAL A 464 7.73 2.68 12.43
CA VAL A 464 7.02 3.95 12.24
C VAL A 464 6.46 4.51 13.55
N ARG A 465 5.96 3.64 14.46
CA ARG A 465 5.55 4.07 15.82
C ARG A 465 6.73 4.59 16.64
N ASP A 466 7.88 3.92 16.58
CA ASP A 466 9.07 4.27 17.35
C ASP A 466 9.77 5.54 16.82
N LEU A 467 9.69 5.82 15.50
CA LEU A 467 10.05 7.14 14.95
C LEU A 467 9.12 8.25 15.47
N ALA A 468 7.81 8.03 15.46
CA ALA A 468 6.82 9.00 15.94
C ALA A 468 6.86 9.22 17.47
N ALA A 469 7.43 8.26 18.22
CA ALA A 469 7.65 8.33 19.67
C ALA A 469 9.08 8.78 20.05
N SER A 470 9.90 9.17 19.07
CA SER A 470 11.24 9.73 19.31
C SER A 470 11.19 10.99 20.18
N PRO A 471 12.17 11.21 21.09
CA PRO A 471 12.24 12.45 21.89
C PRO A 471 12.49 13.71 21.05
N PHE A 472 12.92 13.56 19.80
CA PHE A 472 13.08 14.64 18.82
C PHE A 472 12.52 14.20 17.47
N SER A 473 11.81 15.09 16.78
CA SER A 473 11.63 15.01 15.33
C SER A 473 12.83 15.63 14.59
N VAL A 474 12.90 15.46 13.28
CA VAL A 474 13.85 16.19 12.43
C VAL A 474 13.62 17.72 12.55
N SER A 475 12.38 18.18 12.67
CA SER A 475 12.08 19.62 12.84
C SER A 475 12.67 20.17 14.15
N ASP A 476 12.67 19.37 15.21
CA ASP A 476 13.30 19.72 16.49
C ASP A 476 14.83 19.71 16.37
N ALA A 477 15.40 18.75 15.62
CA ALA A 477 16.84 18.67 15.36
C ALA A 477 17.38 19.93 14.65
N VAL A 478 16.67 20.43 13.63
CA VAL A 478 17.04 21.67 12.93
C VAL A 478 16.88 22.88 13.87
N SER A 479 15.79 22.94 14.63
CA SER A 479 15.53 24.02 15.60
C SER A 479 16.61 24.09 16.70
N LEU A 480 17.04 22.92 17.19
CA LEU A 480 18.12 22.77 18.17
C LEU A 480 19.47 23.25 17.62
N ALA A 481 19.82 22.87 16.38
CA ALA A 481 21.04 23.31 15.73
C ALA A 481 21.09 24.83 15.50
N LEU A 482 19.98 25.42 15.02
CA LEU A 482 19.86 26.87 14.82
C LEU A 482 19.93 27.65 16.14
N ALA A 483 19.31 27.15 17.22
CA ALA A 483 19.42 27.73 18.55
C ALA A 483 20.85 27.65 19.12
N ALA A 484 21.54 26.52 18.93
CA ALA A 484 22.91 26.33 19.35
C ALA A 484 23.88 27.28 18.64
N ALA A 485 23.80 27.40 17.31
CA ALA A 485 24.59 28.35 16.54
C ALA A 485 24.30 29.81 16.94
N SER A 486 23.03 30.15 17.16
CA SER A 486 22.61 31.51 17.55
C SER A 486 23.13 31.92 18.93
N SER A 487 23.15 31.01 19.90
CA SER A 487 23.59 31.30 21.27
C SER A 487 25.11 31.54 21.39
N SER A 488 25.92 30.96 20.49
CA SER A 488 27.38 31.11 20.47
C SER A 488 27.87 32.56 20.43
N LYS A 489 27.09 33.44 19.76
CA LYS A 489 27.36 34.88 19.62
C LYS A 489 27.41 35.66 20.95
N SER A 490 27.17 34.99 22.07
CA SER A 490 27.24 35.56 23.44
C SER A 490 28.31 34.93 24.34
N SER A 491 28.89 33.78 23.97
CA SER A 491 29.76 32.96 24.84
C SER A 491 31.19 32.75 24.33
N GLY A 492 31.45 32.95 23.03
CA GLY A 492 32.80 32.97 22.48
C GLY A 492 33.49 31.60 22.34
N ALA A 493 32.73 30.51 22.40
CA ALA A 493 33.21 29.16 22.14
C ALA A 493 32.15 28.37 21.36
N ASP A 494 32.38 28.18 20.05
CA ASP A 494 31.37 27.61 19.14
C ASP A 494 31.04 26.16 19.49
N ALA A 495 29.79 25.96 19.94
CA ALA A 495 29.22 24.62 20.12
C ALA A 495 28.79 24.03 18.77
N VAL A 496 28.16 24.83 17.92
CA VAL A 496 27.69 24.49 16.55
C VAL A 496 28.03 25.64 15.62
N ASP A 497 28.65 25.32 14.48
CA ASP A 497 28.93 26.26 13.38
C ASP A 497 27.65 26.79 12.71
N GLU A 498 27.59 28.11 12.50
CA GLU A 498 26.46 28.78 11.85
C GLU A 498 26.29 28.36 10.38
N ALA A 499 27.38 28.05 9.66
CA ALA A 499 27.29 27.53 8.30
C ALA A 499 26.67 26.11 8.28
N ALA A 500 27.12 25.22 9.17
CA ALA A 500 26.54 23.88 9.34
C ALA A 500 25.05 23.92 9.69
N ALA A 501 24.64 24.79 10.63
CA ALA A 501 23.23 24.93 11.01
C ALA A 501 22.37 25.48 9.85
N LYS A 502 22.92 26.38 9.05
CA LYS A 502 22.28 26.89 7.82
C LYS A 502 22.16 25.80 6.75
N GLU A 503 23.21 25.02 6.51
CA GLU A 503 23.18 23.87 5.58
C GLU A 503 22.13 22.83 5.98
N LEU A 504 21.98 22.56 7.28
CA LEU A 504 20.96 21.66 7.82
C LEU A 504 19.54 22.19 7.54
N SER A 505 19.30 23.48 7.78
CA SER A 505 18.01 24.13 7.50
C SER A 505 17.66 24.14 6.00
N GLU A 506 18.64 24.38 5.13
CA GLU A 506 18.48 24.34 3.67
C GLU A 506 18.19 22.91 3.17
N ALA A 507 18.88 21.90 3.72
CA ALA A 507 18.61 20.50 3.42
C ALA A 507 17.21 20.05 3.89
N PHE A 508 16.76 20.52 5.07
CA PHE A 508 15.41 20.29 5.58
C PHE A 508 14.34 20.91 4.69
N ALA A 509 14.51 22.19 4.32
CA ALA A 509 13.58 22.89 3.44
C ALA A 509 13.46 22.21 2.06
N ALA A 510 14.56 21.67 1.53
CA ALA A 510 14.55 20.86 0.32
C ALA A 510 13.79 19.53 0.50
N ALA A 511 14.00 18.81 1.61
CA ALA A 511 13.31 17.55 1.91
C ALA A 511 11.78 17.73 2.05
N VAL A 512 11.33 18.74 2.79
CA VAL A 512 9.89 19.04 2.93
C VAL A 512 9.27 19.49 1.60
N SER A 513 10.03 20.20 0.76
CA SER A 513 9.58 20.59 -0.59
C SER A 513 9.50 19.40 -1.55
N ALA A 514 10.41 18.42 -1.44
CA ALA A 514 10.34 17.17 -2.17
C ALA A 514 9.11 16.34 -1.74
N LEU A 515 8.77 16.37 -0.46
CA LEU A 515 7.55 15.72 0.06
C LEU A 515 6.26 16.41 -0.40
N ASP A 516 6.20 17.75 -0.50
CA ASP A 516 5.06 18.44 -1.13
C ASP A 516 4.97 18.12 -2.63
N GLY A 517 6.11 17.97 -3.30
CA GLY A 517 6.20 17.51 -4.70
C GLY A 517 5.64 16.10 -4.88
N PHE A 518 6.07 15.15 -4.05
CA PHE A 518 5.54 13.78 -4.02
C PHE A 518 4.02 13.76 -3.80
N ARG A 519 3.53 14.53 -2.82
CA ARG A 519 2.10 14.66 -2.52
C ARG A 519 1.33 15.32 -3.66
N ALA A 520 1.93 16.28 -4.37
CA ALA A 520 1.36 16.88 -5.57
C ALA A 520 1.21 15.85 -6.70
N GLY A 521 2.26 15.09 -6.98
CA GLY A 521 2.27 14.04 -8.01
C GLY A 521 1.24 12.95 -7.73
N HIS A 522 1.21 12.44 -6.49
CA HIS A 522 0.23 11.44 -6.07
C HIS A 522 -1.22 11.95 -6.15
N MET A 523 -1.49 13.22 -5.79
CA MET A 523 -2.80 13.82 -6.01
C MET A 523 -3.16 13.94 -7.51
N GLY A 524 -2.18 14.17 -8.38
CA GLY A 524 -2.36 14.15 -9.85
C GLY A 524 -2.79 12.76 -10.35
N ILE A 525 -2.02 11.73 -10.00
CA ILE A 525 -2.36 10.32 -10.30
C ILE A 525 -3.76 9.96 -9.77
N VAL A 526 -4.14 10.41 -8.56
CA VAL A 526 -5.50 10.18 -8.03
C VAL A 526 -6.59 10.87 -8.86
N SER A 527 -6.35 12.06 -9.41
CA SER A 527 -7.31 12.73 -10.30
C SER A 527 -7.53 11.89 -11.56
N GLU A 528 -6.42 11.57 -12.24
CA GLU A 528 -6.40 10.91 -13.54
C GLU A 528 -6.87 9.45 -13.47
N TYR A 529 -6.44 8.68 -12.46
CA TYR A 529 -6.70 7.22 -12.35
C TYR A 529 -7.92 6.86 -11.48
N ILE A 530 -8.49 7.81 -10.73
CA ILE A 530 -9.70 7.58 -9.93
C ILE A 530 -10.83 8.54 -10.31
N LEU A 531 -10.63 9.84 -10.08
CA LEU A 531 -11.73 10.81 -10.06
C LEU A 531 -12.31 11.06 -11.46
N GLU A 532 -11.46 11.09 -12.49
CA GLU A 532 -11.85 11.34 -13.88
C GLU A 532 -12.57 10.13 -14.53
N PRO A 533 -12.08 8.87 -14.43
CA PRO A 533 -12.85 7.68 -14.81
C PRO A 533 -14.18 7.57 -14.05
N GLN A 534 -14.17 7.78 -12.73
CA GLN A 534 -15.37 7.76 -11.89
C GLN A 534 -16.41 8.82 -12.32
N SER A 535 -15.95 10.01 -12.70
CA SER A 535 -16.79 11.09 -13.22
C SER A 535 -17.38 10.75 -14.59
N ARG A 536 -16.55 10.24 -15.52
CA ARG A 536 -16.98 9.78 -16.85
C ARG A 536 -18.06 8.69 -16.75
N LEU A 537 -17.84 7.67 -15.93
CA LEU A 537 -18.80 6.57 -15.76
C LEU A 537 -20.10 7.01 -15.08
N ARG A 538 -20.04 7.87 -14.05
CA ARG A 538 -21.25 8.43 -13.43
C ARG A 538 -22.08 9.27 -14.41
N LYS A 539 -21.41 10.06 -15.26
CA LYS A 539 -22.08 10.82 -16.32
C LYS A 539 -22.75 9.89 -17.34
N ALA A 540 -22.02 8.90 -17.86
CA ALA A 540 -22.55 7.94 -18.83
C ALA A 540 -23.75 7.15 -18.29
N ALA A 541 -23.72 6.75 -17.01
CA ALA A 541 -24.85 6.09 -16.35
C ALA A 541 -26.09 6.99 -16.27
N ALA A 542 -25.93 8.25 -15.87
CA ALA A 542 -27.02 9.22 -15.81
C ALA A 542 -27.59 9.57 -17.21
N GLU A 543 -26.74 9.64 -18.24
CA GLU A 543 -27.17 9.83 -19.63
C GLU A 543 -27.94 8.61 -20.17
N ALA A 544 -27.53 7.38 -19.79
CA ALA A 544 -28.26 6.15 -20.12
C ALA A 544 -29.61 6.05 -19.39
N GLU A 545 -29.67 6.41 -18.11
CA GLU A 545 -30.92 6.47 -17.32
C GLU A 545 -31.90 7.52 -17.89
N ALA A 546 -31.40 8.71 -18.24
CA ALA A 546 -32.21 9.72 -18.91
C ALA A 546 -32.74 9.23 -20.28
N ALA A 547 -31.94 8.47 -21.03
CA ALA A 547 -32.35 7.91 -22.31
C ALA A 547 -33.42 6.80 -22.19
N THR A 548 -33.38 5.96 -21.15
CA THR A 548 -34.43 4.95 -20.92
C THR A 548 -35.73 5.57 -20.41
N VAL A 549 -35.67 6.61 -19.58
CA VAL A 549 -36.85 7.39 -19.14
C VAL A 549 -37.47 8.21 -20.29
N ALA A 550 -36.67 8.65 -21.26
CA ALA A 550 -37.14 9.39 -22.44
C ALA A 550 -37.71 8.49 -23.57
N ALA A 551 -37.64 7.16 -23.45
CA ALA A 551 -38.17 6.25 -24.45
C ALA A 551 -39.73 6.27 -24.44
N PRO A 552 -40.41 6.62 -25.55
CA PRO A 552 -41.86 6.68 -25.56
C PRO A 552 -42.47 5.28 -25.43
N ALA A 553 -43.42 5.13 -24.49
CA ALA A 553 -44.15 3.89 -24.32
C ALA A 553 -44.88 3.50 -25.61
N ALA A 554 -44.61 2.30 -26.12
CA ALA A 554 -45.30 1.78 -27.31
C ALA A 554 -46.82 1.71 -27.03
N PRO A 555 -47.67 2.22 -27.94
CA PRO A 555 -49.11 2.31 -27.69
C PRO A 555 -49.72 0.92 -27.55
N ALA A 556 -50.41 0.68 -26.44
CA ALA A 556 -51.11 -0.57 -26.19
C ALA A 556 -52.29 -0.72 -27.18
N ALA A 557 -52.23 -1.72 -28.06
CA ALA A 557 -53.29 -2.02 -28.99
C ALA A 557 -54.48 -2.68 -28.27
N ALA A 558 -55.51 -1.88 -27.95
CA ALA A 558 -56.81 -2.39 -27.54
C ALA A 558 -57.51 -3.05 -28.74
N GLY A 559 -58.15 -4.20 -28.51
CA GLY A 559 -58.72 -5.03 -29.58
C GLY A 559 -60.17 -4.70 -29.96
N GLY A 560 -60.67 -5.43 -30.97
CA GLY A 560 -62.07 -5.45 -31.38
C GLY A 560 -62.37 -6.71 -32.21
N GLU A 561 -63.53 -7.32 -31.97
CA GLU A 561 -63.99 -8.53 -32.68
C GLU A 561 -64.72 -8.16 -33.98
N GLY A 562 -64.63 -8.97 -35.04
CA GLY A 562 -65.33 -8.71 -36.30
C GLY A 562 -65.15 -9.84 -37.33
N ALA A 563 -66.26 -10.41 -37.79
CA ALA A 563 -66.28 -11.66 -38.54
C ALA A 563 -66.06 -11.53 -40.08
N ALA A 564 -65.68 -12.67 -40.66
CA ALA A 564 -66.07 -13.19 -41.98
C ALA A 564 -65.27 -12.87 -43.28
N ALA A 565 -64.96 -13.98 -43.97
CA ALA A 565 -65.06 -14.23 -45.42
C ALA A 565 -63.92 -13.88 -46.43
N ALA A 566 -63.34 -14.97 -46.94
CA ALA A 566 -63.20 -15.34 -48.37
C ALA A 566 -62.02 -14.86 -49.25
N SER A 567 -61.35 -15.87 -49.85
CA SER A 567 -60.51 -15.83 -51.08
C SER A 567 -59.19 -15.04 -50.99
N SER A 568 -58.15 -15.29 -51.81
CA SER A 568 -57.83 -16.30 -52.86
C SER A 568 -56.29 -16.51 -52.78
N ALA A 569 -55.68 -17.70 -52.81
CA ALA A 569 -55.54 -18.74 -53.85
C ALA A 569 -54.05 -18.89 -54.22
N ASP A 570 -53.64 -20.10 -54.60
CA ASP A 570 -52.40 -20.48 -55.31
C ASP A 570 -51.01 -20.24 -54.65
N ALA A 571 -50.02 -21.14 -54.80
CA ALA A 571 -50.03 -22.53 -55.26
C ALA A 571 -48.71 -23.30 -54.89
N VAL A 572 -48.83 -24.62 -54.66
CA VAL A 572 -47.96 -25.75 -55.16
C VAL A 572 -46.41 -25.64 -55.02
N ALA A 573 -45.62 -26.63 -54.57
CA ALA A 573 -45.79 -28.08 -54.27
C ALA A 573 -44.87 -28.48 -53.07
N ALA A 574 -45.20 -29.39 -52.15
CA ALA A 574 -45.39 -30.86 -52.22
C ALA A 574 -44.13 -31.71 -51.86
N SER A 575 -44.11 -32.18 -50.60
CA SER A 575 -43.93 -33.57 -50.05
C SER A 575 -43.44 -34.74 -50.93
N PRO A 576 -43.08 -35.94 -50.38
CA PRO A 576 -43.15 -36.46 -48.98
C PRO A 576 -41.80 -37.05 -48.45
N GLY A 577 -41.66 -37.68 -47.27
CA GLY A 577 -42.56 -37.93 -46.11
C GLY A 577 -42.14 -39.18 -45.28
N ALA A 578 -43.07 -39.69 -44.45
CA ALA A 578 -43.03 -40.94 -43.60
C ALA A 578 -42.51 -40.85 -42.14
N ALA A 579 -43.27 -41.49 -41.22
CA ALA A 579 -43.10 -41.64 -39.76
C ALA A 579 -44.24 -42.55 -39.20
N PRO A 580 -44.36 -42.85 -37.88
CA PRO A 580 -43.40 -42.82 -36.78
C PRO A 580 -42.97 -44.28 -36.41
N PRO A 581 -43.46 -45.08 -35.40
CA PRO A 581 -44.26 -44.87 -34.16
C PRO A 581 -43.60 -45.38 -32.83
N ALA A 582 -44.23 -45.06 -31.69
CA ALA A 582 -44.24 -45.78 -30.38
C ALA A 582 -42.92 -45.99 -29.58
N GLU A 583 -42.88 -45.97 -28.23
CA GLU A 583 -43.91 -45.65 -27.22
C GLU A 583 -43.34 -45.17 -25.85
N ALA A 584 -44.18 -44.41 -25.12
CA ALA A 584 -44.31 -44.23 -23.65
C ALA A 584 -43.09 -44.11 -22.69
N GLY A 585 -43.12 -43.08 -21.82
CA GLY A 585 -42.17 -42.95 -20.69
C GLY A 585 -42.28 -41.64 -19.90
N THR A 586 -43.45 -41.30 -19.34
CA THR A 586 -43.70 -39.99 -18.70
C THR A 586 -43.12 -39.84 -17.29
N THR A 587 -42.30 -38.82 -17.07
CA THR A 587 -42.12 -38.20 -15.75
C THR A 587 -41.94 -36.69 -15.88
N THR A 588 -42.68 -35.89 -15.11
CA THR A 588 -42.73 -34.43 -15.23
C THR A 588 -41.73 -33.72 -14.32
N ILE A 589 -40.85 -32.90 -14.89
CA ILE A 589 -40.08 -31.87 -14.18
C ILE A 589 -40.25 -30.55 -14.93
N SER A 590 -40.60 -29.47 -14.22
CA SER A 590 -40.95 -28.18 -14.82
C SER A 590 -39.73 -27.40 -15.29
N THR A 591 -39.58 -27.21 -16.60
CA THR A 591 -38.56 -26.34 -17.19
C THR A 591 -38.93 -24.86 -17.02
N PRO A 592 -38.07 -24.02 -16.42
CA PRO A 592 -38.16 -22.56 -16.60
C PRO A 592 -37.89 -22.18 -18.06
N ALA A 593 -38.46 -21.07 -18.51
CA ALA A 593 -38.31 -20.65 -19.90
C ALA A 593 -36.86 -20.26 -20.25
N ARG A 594 -36.40 -20.67 -21.44
CA ARG A 594 -35.11 -20.29 -22.04
C ARG A 594 -35.05 -18.77 -22.25
N ALA A 595 -34.48 -18.05 -21.28
CA ALA A 595 -34.25 -16.62 -21.39
C ALA A 595 -33.36 -16.29 -22.61
N LYS A 596 -33.62 -15.16 -23.26
CA LYS A 596 -32.77 -14.70 -24.38
C LYS A 596 -31.40 -14.30 -23.86
N ARG A 597 -30.35 -14.80 -24.51
CA ARG A 597 -28.95 -14.40 -24.31
C ARG A 597 -28.81 -12.90 -24.61
N ALA A 598 -28.73 -12.08 -23.56
CA ALA A 598 -28.39 -10.67 -23.68
C ALA A 598 -26.86 -10.53 -23.65
N GLY A 599 -26.29 -9.99 -24.73
CA GLY A 599 -24.86 -9.69 -24.78
C GLY A 599 -24.57 -8.32 -24.17
N ALA A 600 -24.20 -8.29 -22.90
CA ALA A 600 -23.61 -7.13 -22.23
C ALA A 600 -22.59 -7.65 -21.21
N GLY A 601 -21.39 -7.06 -21.17
CA GLY A 601 -20.38 -7.45 -20.19
C GLY A 601 -20.75 -6.96 -18.79
N SER A 602 -20.58 -7.80 -17.78
CA SER A 602 -20.70 -7.40 -16.37
C SER A 602 -19.62 -6.37 -16.04
N SER A 603 -20.02 -5.17 -15.62
CA SER A 603 -19.06 -4.10 -15.39
C SER A 603 -18.44 -4.21 -14.01
N LEU A 604 -17.19 -4.67 -13.94
CA LEU A 604 -16.36 -4.71 -12.72
C LEU A 604 -16.21 -3.32 -12.04
N SER A 605 -16.51 -2.23 -12.75
CA SER A 605 -16.16 -0.84 -12.44
C SER A 605 -16.73 -0.22 -11.15
N ASN A 606 -17.49 -0.94 -10.32
CA ASN A 606 -18.20 -0.38 -9.16
C ASN A 606 -18.01 -1.11 -7.81
N THR A 607 -17.14 -2.14 -7.72
CA THR A 607 -16.90 -2.91 -6.47
C THR A 607 -16.35 -2.10 -5.27
N SER A 608 -16.16 -0.78 -5.42
CA SER A 608 -15.58 0.14 -4.44
C SER A 608 -16.41 1.40 -4.20
N GLY A 609 -17.62 1.50 -4.78
CA GLY A 609 -18.59 2.58 -4.50
C GLY A 609 -18.16 4.01 -4.85
N GLY A 610 -17.06 4.19 -5.58
CA GLY A 610 -16.46 5.50 -5.85
C GLY A 610 -15.69 6.11 -4.66
N LYS A 611 -15.13 5.27 -3.79
CA LYS A 611 -14.10 5.62 -2.79
C LYS A 611 -12.73 5.10 -3.23
N GLY A 612 -11.69 5.35 -2.43
CA GLY A 612 -10.45 4.58 -2.53
C GLY A 612 -10.67 3.10 -2.22
N THR A 613 -9.83 2.22 -2.74
CA THR A 613 -9.76 0.79 -2.37
C THR A 613 -9.54 0.60 -0.87
N GLY A 614 -8.77 1.49 -0.26
CA GLY A 614 -8.63 1.66 1.19
C GLY A 614 -9.83 2.29 1.90
N GLY A 615 -11.03 2.30 1.32
CA GLY A 615 -12.30 2.70 1.96
C GLY A 615 -12.49 4.20 2.28
N THR A 616 -11.46 5.03 2.11
CA THR A 616 -11.50 6.49 2.38
C THR A 616 -12.01 7.31 1.18
N ASP A 617 -12.60 8.47 1.47
CA ASP A 617 -12.70 9.54 0.47
C ASP A 617 -11.30 10.14 0.26
N ILE A 618 -10.80 10.06 -0.98
CA ILE A 618 -9.37 10.28 -1.24
C ILE A 618 -9.02 11.78 -1.20
N VAL A 619 -9.95 12.66 -1.57
CA VAL A 619 -9.71 14.12 -1.60
C VAL A 619 -9.65 14.69 -0.18
N THR A 620 -10.63 14.33 0.65
CA THR A 620 -10.68 14.75 2.06
C THR A 620 -9.60 14.10 2.92
N PHE A 621 -8.99 13.00 2.46
CA PHE A 621 -7.80 12.42 3.09
C PHE A 621 -6.48 13.09 2.64
N LEU A 622 -6.23 13.20 1.33
CA LEU A 622 -4.93 13.69 0.82
C LEU A 622 -4.73 15.21 0.96
N MET A 623 -5.80 16.02 0.91
CA MET A 623 -5.64 17.48 1.05
C MET A 623 -5.14 17.90 2.44
N PRO A 624 -5.76 17.50 3.57
CA PRO A 624 -5.24 17.83 4.90
C PRO A 624 -3.83 17.26 5.16
N LEU A 625 -3.55 16.06 4.64
CA LEU A 625 -2.24 15.41 4.72
C LEU A 625 -1.13 16.23 4.04
N ARG A 626 -1.43 16.84 2.90
CA ARG A 626 -0.52 17.77 2.19
C ARG A 626 -0.42 19.13 2.87
N GLU A 627 -1.50 19.65 3.47
CA GLU A 627 -1.44 20.88 4.27
C GLU A 627 -0.53 20.72 5.50
N ALA A 628 -0.60 19.58 6.18
CA ALA A 628 0.23 19.26 7.34
C ALA A 628 1.73 19.28 7.02
N THR A 629 2.14 18.73 5.86
CA THR A 629 3.53 18.79 5.36
C THR A 629 4.05 20.23 5.28
N ARG A 630 3.23 21.15 4.74
CA ARG A 630 3.63 22.55 4.54
C ARG A 630 3.77 23.30 5.87
N ALA A 631 2.92 22.99 6.84
CA ALA A 631 2.92 23.63 8.15
C ALA A 631 4.24 23.43 8.93
N VAL A 632 5.00 22.36 8.66
CA VAL A 632 6.31 22.14 9.31
C VAL A 632 7.33 23.23 8.94
N LEU A 633 7.24 23.82 7.74
CA LEU A 633 8.09 24.96 7.34
C LEU A 633 7.80 26.25 8.15
N ASP A 634 6.62 26.36 8.78
CA ASP A 634 6.25 27.50 9.63
C ASP A 634 6.67 27.31 11.10
N VAL A 635 7.12 26.10 11.50
CA VAL A 635 7.71 25.81 12.82
C VAL A 635 9.12 26.41 12.92
N ILE A 636 9.92 26.25 11.86
CA ILE A 636 11.28 26.79 11.78
C ILE A 636 11.20 28.29 11.46
N ARG A 637 11.30 29.11 12.50
CA ARG A 637 11.43 30.57 12.35
C ARG A 637 12.85 30.92 11.92
N TRP A 638 12.96 31.39 10.68
CA TRP A 638 14.12 32.03 10.07
C TRP A 638 14.32 33.45 10.63
#